data_AF-A0A852C4Z7-F1
#
_entry.id   AF-A0A852C4Z7-F1
#
_cell.length_a   1.000
_cell.length_b   1.000
_cell.length_c   1.000
_cell.angle_alpha   90.00
_cell.angle_beta   90.00
_cell.angle_gamma   90.00
#
_symmetry.space_group_name_H-M   'P 1'
#
loop_
_entity.id
_entity.type
_entity.pdbx_description
1 polymer ?
#
loop_
_entity_poly.entity_id
_entity_poly.type
_entity_poly.pdbx_seq_one_letter_code
_entity_poly.pdbx_strand_id
1 'polypeptide(L)'
;LQVQDTGQEMVASSGTPGSGRSKLDTLPKEDLIKFAKKQVMLIQKVKSRCTELEKEIEELRSKAATGGADDIIQALTERLDVVLLEKAESQQQCVALKKENIQRKQEAEDAVAKTEELQKQLEQSSIDSQKEIKALKSELANAQYKHNEDLTKLKMELEEQMKKQMVLMEQIDCNSNSQKEFERFQDDVQRIKSTYEEQILCLSKQLETVNEDKTKEVTNLQETIQSNSQCYHNEIKCLNEELKKLKIAHQEEVSELMHQIEVSSKENEEKQNEIDQLQHSLAEKSLIKEKNVKDEMCAYTDQHECDLEQLREVVNKNVENKMDVVYAQEQCAIEVKMEEKVSYLEHRLEELQSQHSILKDELTYMSNVKVKLEEEIHHIKDEYFHEREDLDFKINELQLTKEDYCCVIEKLKLELQAAREHCETIVKEHKVEIQTLKEQHKSEISELNETLLSGSEKERMALVFEMQELREQLEKLTQDKEEAVSNYNSLRETMETLQTELGESAGKISQELESMKQQQASDVSELQQKLRAAFNEKDSLLETVNRLQEEREKSLSNQLEIEELKCKIDSLQEENNTMTISINQKETAVKDLEEKIIVLTDQNKDILNEVKCLGEERETLQERCKQEQGKVQELQEEVDVANQYNSDLKKKVEELTERLNEALTRKAENTQTLEQLESQIESLVRERENLSSEAHNLHEENKKIIQEKDRLRENLEKIMSEKDGWLALKEHSESLEKKLQIMTAEKDHIATLLESEQECSSLVKARLYHLLEQVEISISDSDECDSFNLLQIANESLAKMKEEHCLALQNGEKVLHLEREVERLEEENAAQCREHRSLIQDFEKEKLHLREELKGVWSEKETLQRDIQELTSASEKTRIENQDLRANIEEITQKLAFYETQIQEQQKGSGEQDNLNFMLEQKETELRNVKDELSSLKNLMETLTEKTDQQSLVAELQEKIGRLEKESAEKGEKLNKIKVVAVKAKKELDASRKETQTLREELDLVRSEKDQLSASMKDVIQGAESYK
;
A
#
# COMPACT_ATOMS: atom_id res chain seq x y z
N LEU A 1 36.02 -44.59 0.48
CA LEU A 1 37.36 -44.72 -0.13
C LEU A 1 38.34 -45.11 0.99
N GLN A 2 39.37 -45.90 0.70
CA GLN A 2 40.03 -46.82 1.64
C GLN A 2 39.06 -47.86 2.24
N VAL A 3 39.29 -49.11 1.85
CA VAL A 3 38.81 -50.33 2.52
C VAL A 3 40.07 -51.15 2.76
N GLN A 4 40.26 -51.65 3.97
CA GLN A 4 41.38 -52.52 4.32
C GLN A 4 40.84 -53.94 4.48
N ASP A 5 41.13 -54.78 3.49
CA ASP A 5 40.62 -56.15 3.41
C ASP A 5 41.64 -57.14 3.98
N THR A 6 41.18 -57.99 4.90
CA THR A 6 41.93 -59.13 5.45
C THR A 6 41.00 -60.34 5.66
N GLY A 7 40.21 -60.70 4.64
CA GLY A 7 39.65 -62.04 4.55
C GLY A 7 40.73 -63.06 4.15
N GLN A 8 41.09 -64.00 5.04
CA GLN A 8 41.98 -65.12 4.71
C GLN A 8 41.44 -66.43 5.30
N GLU A 9 40.62 -67.12 4.51
CA GLU A 9 40.07 -68.44 4.87
C GLU A 9 40.38 -69.48 3.78
N MET A 10 40.21 -70.76 4.13
CA MET A 10 40.65 -71.98 3.45
C MET A 10 40.82 -71.96 1.91
N VAL A 11 41.97 -72.48 1.47
CA VAL A 11 42.02 -73.40 0.33
C VAL A 11 42.58 -74.74 0.81
N ALA A 12 41.68 -75.70 1.06
CA ALA A 12 42.07 -77.10 1.24
C ALA A 12 42.31 -77.74 -0.13
N SER A 13 43.45 -78.43 -0.30
CA SER A 13 43.77 -79.14 -1.55
C SER A 13 44.12 -80.61 -1.27
N SER A 14 43.39 -81.52 -1.91
CA SER A 14 43.65 -82.97 -1.87
C SER A 14 44.79 -83.35 -2.82
N GLY A 15 45.68 -84.26 -2.42
CA GLY A 15 47.00 -84.33 -3.08
C GLY A 15 47.83 -85.63 -3.02
N THR A 16 47.23 -86.82 -2.92
CA THR A 16 47.87 -88.15 -3.15
C THR A 16 49.02 -88.62 -2.21
N PRO A 17 49.31 -89.93 -2.14
CA PRO A 17 50.28 -90.51 -1.19
C PRO A 17 51.70 -90.69 -1.78
N GLY A 18 52.74 -90.66 -0.94
CA GLY A 18 54.11 -90.96 -1.39
C GLY A 18 55.14 -91.20 -0.28
N SER A 19 55.81 -92.36 -0.35
CA SER A 19 57.03 -92.77 0.35
C SER A 19 57.03 -92.77 1.90
N GLY A 20 57.24 -93.95 2.49
CA GLY A 20 57.36 -94.10 3.94
C GLY A 20 58.69 -93.59 4.49
N ARG A 21 58.70 -92.36 5.01
CA ARG A 21 59.74 -91.89 5.94
C ARG A 21 59.57 -92.54 7.31
N SER A 22 60.66 -92.71 8.06
CA SER A 22 60.60 -93.20 9.42
C SER A 22 59.95 -92.16 10.33
N LYS A 23 59.19 -92.60 11.35
CA LYS A 23 58.62 -91.69 12.37
C LYS A 23 59.68 -90.97 13.21
N LEU A 24 60.96 -91.31 13.05
CA LEU A 24 62.11 -90.60 13.62
C LEU A 24 62.54 -89.39 12.77
N ASP A 25 62.31 -89.42 11.44
CA ASP A 25 62.77 -88.39 10.50
C ASP A 25 61.96 -87.09 10.58
N THR A 26 60.80 -87.14 11.25
CA THR A 26 59.86 -86.02 11.43
C THR A 26 59.90 -85.42 12.85
N LEU A 27 60.77 -85.91 13.74
CA LEU A 27 60.90 -85.36 15.10
C LEU A 27 61.83 -84.13 15.12
N PRO A 28 61.54 -83.09 15.92
CA PRO A 28 62.49 -82.04 16.22
C PRO A 28 63.81 -82.59 16.77
N LYS A 29 64.94 -81.90 16.50
CA LYS A 29 66.27 -82.31 17.01
C LYS A 29 66.27 -82.61 18.51
N GLU A 30 65.60 -81.77 19.30
CA GLU A 30 65.44 -81.94 20.75
C GLU A 30 64.78 -83.26 21.12
N ASP A 31 63.73 -83.69 20.42
CA ASP A 31 63.02 -84.92 20.73
C ASP A 31 63.74 -86.16 20.20
N LEU A 32 64.45 -86.04 19.07
CA LEU A 32 65.37 -87.07 18.59
C LEU A 32 66.55 -87.26 19.59
N ILE A 33 67.06 -86.18 20.18
CA ILE A 33 68.07 -86.22 21.25
C ILE A 33 67.50 -86.81 22.54
N LYS A 34 66.28 -86.47 22.95
CA LYS A 34 65.59 -87.10 24.10
C LYS A 34 65.39 -88.61 23.87
N PHE A 35 64.97 -89.01 22.66
CA PHE A 35 64.82 -90.42 22.29
C PHE A 35 66.16 -91.15 22.33
N ALA A 36 67.22 -90.59 21.73
CA ALA A 36 68.56 -91.16 21.79
C ALA A 36 69.08 -91.31 23.23
N LYS A 37 68.92 -90.28 24.08
CA LYS A 37 69.26 -90.33 25.51
C LYS A 37 68.47 -91.43 26.25
N LYS A 38 67.17 -91.57 25.97
CA LYS A 38 66.30 -92.60 26.58
C LYS A 38 66.72 -94.01 26.17
N GLN A 39 67.09 -94.22 24.90
CA GLN A 39 67.62 -95.49 24.41
C GLN A 39 69.01 -95.82 24.99
N VAL A 40 69.91 -94.83 25.11
CA VAL A 40 71.22 -95.02 25.78
C VAL A 40 71.05 -95.39 27.26
N MET A 41 70.13 -94.73 27.98
CA MET A 41 69.80 -95.06 29.36
C MET A 41 69.22 -96.49 29.50
N LEU A 42 68.34 -96.90 28.58
CA LEU A 42 67.84 -98.28 28.50
C LEU A 42 68.97 -99.28 28.28
N ILE A 43 69.89 -99.02 27.34
CA ILE A 43 71.06 -99.88 27.08
C ILE A 43 71.99 -99.93 28.30
N GLN A 44 72.20 -98.82 29.02
CA GLN A 44 72.97 -98.83 30.27
C GLN A 44 72.28 -99.67 31.36
N LYS A 45 70.95 -99.54 31.54
CA LYS A 45 70.20 -100.33 32.54
C LYS A 45 70.16 -101.83 32.20
N VAL A 46 70.11 -102.19 30.92
CA VAL A 46 70.29 -103.59 30.49
C VAL A 46 71.71 -104.06 30.78
N LYS A 47 72.74 -103.28 30.43
CA LYS A 47 74.14 -103.64 30.73
C LYS A 47 74.40 -103.83 32.23
N SER A 48 73.87 -102.96 33.10
CA SER A 48 74.04 -103.13 34.55
C SER A 48 73.38 -104.42 35.05
N ARG A 49 72.15 -104.72 34.58
CA ARG A 49 71.45 -105.98 34.91
C ARG A 49 72.19 -107.22 34.39
N CYS A 50 72.82 -107.13 33.21
CA CYS A 50 73.73 -108.19 32.74
C CYS A 50 74.93 -108.37 33.66
N THR A 51 75.60 -107.30 34.10
CA THR A 51 76.74 -107.41 35.03
C THR A 51 76.35 -107.85 36.45
N GLU A 52 75.11 -107.62 36.88
CA GLU A 52 74.54 -108.23 38.09
C GLU A 52 74.40 -109.74 37.90
N LEU A 53 73.75 -110.17 36.82
CA LEU A 53 73.57 -111.59 36.50
C LEU A 53 74.90 -112.34 36.32
N GLU A 54 75.90 -111.73 35.67
CA GLU A 54 77.25 -112.29 35.55
C GLU A 54 77.93 -112.46 36.91
N LYS A 55 77.76 -111.49 37.83
CA LYS A 55 78.23 -111.62 39.22
C LYS A 55 77.52 -112.75 39.96
N GLU A 56 76.20 -112.85 39.85
CA GLU A 56 75.42 -113.89 40.54
C GLU A 56 75.72 -115.29 40.00
N ILE A 57 75.99 -115.43 38.69
CA ILE A 57 76.47 -116.69 38.09
C ILE A 57 77.84 -117.08 38.67
N GLU A 58 78.76 -116.13 38.85
CA GLU A 58 80.07 -116.41 39.44
C GLU A 58 80.00 -116.63 40.97
N GLU A 59 79.02 -116.03 41.66
CA GLU A 59 78.75 -116.30 43.08
C GLU A 59 78.13 -117.70 43.29
N LEU A 60 77.23 -118.13 42.39
CA LEU A 60 76.70 -119.51 42.37
C LEU A 60 77.78 -120.54 42.05
N ARG A 61 78.73 -120.22 41.15
CA ARG A 61 79.91 -121.07 40.89
C ARG A 61 80.86 -121.16 42.08
N SER A 62 81.16 -120.05 42.73
CA SER A 62 82.11 -120.03 43.86
C SER A 62 81.52 -120.63 45.16
N LYS A 63 80.19 -120.69 45.31
CA LYS A 63 79.52 -121.44 46.38
C LYS A 63 79.51 -122.97 46.18
N ALA A 64 79.82 -123.48 44.99
CA ALA A 64 79.73 -124.91 44.64
C ALA A 64 80.82 -125.82 45.27
N ALA A 65 81.52 -125.38 46.32
CA ALA A 65 82.64 -126.10 46.94
C ALA A 65 82.26 -126.93 48.19
N THR A 66 81.09 -126.67 48.81
CA THR A 66 80.67 -127.35 50.07
C THR A 66 79.17 -127.68 50.16
N GLY A 67 78.36 -127.34 49.16
CA GLY A 67 76.96 -127.75 49.03
C GLY A 67 76.75 -128.83 47.96
N GLY A 68 75.65 -129.55 48.03
CA GLY A 68 75.28 -130.58 47.06
C GLY A 68 74.71 -129.99 45.75
N ALA A 69 74.61 -130.81 44.71
CA ALA A 69 74.00 -130.40 43.45
C ALA A 69 72.52 -129.98 43.62
N ASP A 70 71.80 -130.59 44.57
CA ASP A 70 70.41 -130.25 44.91
C ASP A 70 70.27 -128.81 45.44
N ASP A 71 71.23 -128.29 46.23
CA ASP A 71 71.19 -126.91 46.74
C ASP A 71 71.21 -125.88 45.58
N ILE A 72 71.97 -126.19 44.51
CA ILE A 72 72.04 -125.37 43.30
C ILE A 72 70.75 -125.51 42.48
N ILE A 73 70.18 -126.71 42.38
CA ILE A 73 68.91 -126.96 41.68
C ILE A 73 67.75 -126.23 42.38
N GLN A 74 67.68 -126.28 43.72
CA GLN A 74 66.67 -125.55 44.48
C GLN A 74 66.83 -124.03 44.28
N ALA A 75 68.03 -123.48 44.46
CA ALA A 75 68.27 -122.04 44.28
C ALA A 75 67.96 -121.56 42.85
N LEU A 76 68.21 -122.37 41.83
CA LEU A 76 67.82 -122.08 40.45
C LEU A 76 66.30 -122.21 40.21
N THR A 77 65.61 -123.09 40.94
CA THR A 77 64.16 -123.30 40.81
C THR A 77 63.38 -122.16 41.48
N GLU A 78 63.71 -121.82 42.73
CA GLU A 78 63.14 -120.67 43.43
C GLU A 78 63.36 -119.36 42.64
N ARG A 79 64.55 -119.21 42.04
CA ARG A 79 64.86 -118.06 41.17
C ARG A 79 64.10 -118.09 39.84
N LEU A 80 63.84 -119.27 39.26
CA LEU A 80 63.01 -119.40 38.07
C LEU A 80 61.55 -119.02 38.38
N ASP A 81 61.02 -119.44 39.52
CA ASP A 81 59.67 -119.08 39.97
C ASP A 81 59.54 -117.57 40.22
N VAL A 82 60.54 -116.93 40.84
CA VAL A 82 60.60 -115.46 40.97
C VAL A 82 60.64 -114.78 39.59
N VAL A 83 61.43 -115.25 38.63
CA VAL A 83 61.49 -114.69 37.27
C VAL A 83 60.18 -114.93 36.49
N LEU A 84 59.50 -116.05 36.71
CA LEU A 84 58.17 -116.31 36.15
C LEU A 84 57.10 -115.40 36.77
N LEU A 85 57.20 -115.09 38.06
CA LEU A 85 56.35 -114.12 38.75
C LEU A 85 56.60 -112.68 38.27
N GLU A 86 57.86 -112.21 38.25
CA GLU A 86 58.26 -110.89 37.69
C GLU A 86 57.73 -110.74 36.25
N LYS A 87 57.80 -111.81 35.45
CA LYS A 87 57.28 -111.85 34.07
C LYS A 87 55.75 -111.80 34.03
N ALA A 88 55.05 -112.54 34.89
CA ALA A 88 53.58 -112.53 34.97
C ALA A 88 53.06 -111.15 35.39
N GLU A 89 53.66 -110.54 36.42
CA GLU A 89 53.37 -109.18 36.88
C GLU A 89 53.65 -108.15 35.78
N SER A 90 54.81 -108.23 35.13
CA SER A 90 55.17 -107.35 33.99
C SER A 90 54.19 -107.49 32.81
N GLN A 91 53.73 -108.71 32.53
CA GLN A 91 52.76 -108.99 31.48
C GLN A 91 51.36 -108.46 31.85
N GLN A 92 50.93 -108.63 33.11
CA GLN A 92 49.68 -108.08 33.64
C GLN A 92 49.70 -106.54 33.63
N GLN A 93 50.81 -105.92 34.05
CA GLN A 93 51.02 -104.47 33.99
C GLN A 93 51.03 -103.96 32.54
N CYS A 94 51.63 -104.69 31.60
CA CYS A 94 51.58 -104.36 30.17
C CYS A 94 50.15 -104.42 29.61
N VAL A 95 49.33 -105.39 30.03
CA VAL A 95 47.91 -105.48 29.64
C VAL A 95 47.10 -104.34 30.26
N ALA A 96 47.34 -104.01 31.54
CA ALA A 96 46.71 -102.87 32.21
C ALA A 96 47.02 -101.54 31.51
N LEU A 97 48.30 -101.27 31.23
CA LEU A 97 48.74 -100.06 30.51
C LEU A 97 48.20 -100.00 29.07
N LYS A 98 48.05 -101.15 28.39
CA LYS A 98 47.35 -101.19 27.08
C LYS A 98 45.88 -100.83 27.20
N LYS A 99 45.18 -101.32 28.23
CA LYS A 99 43.77 -100.97 28.48
C LYS A 99 43.62 -99.47 28.82
N GLU A 100 44.48 -98.94 29.69
CA GLU A 100 44.53 -97.50 30.01
C GLU A 100 44.83 -96.66 28.77
N ASN A 101 45.76 -97.10 27.90
CA ASN A 101 46.10 -96.37 26.68
C ASN A 101 44.95 -96.37 25.64
N ILE A 102 44.23 -97.48 25.50
CA ILE A 102 43.02 -97.55 24.67
C ILE A 102 41.92 -96.64 25.25
N GLN A 103 41.70 -96.68 26.56
CA GLN A 103 40.74 -95.80 27.23
C GLN A 103 41.11 -94.31 27.03
N ARG A 104 42.36 -93.92 27.27
CA ARG A 104 42.86 -92.54 27.06
C ARG A 104 42.76 -92.10 25.61
N LYS A 105 42.90 -93.03 24.65
CA LYS A 105 42.70 -92.75 23.23
C LYS A 105 41.23 -92.47 22.93
N GLN A 106 40.31 -93.28 23.46
CA GLN A 106 38.87 -93.02 23.33
C GLN A 106 38.48 -91.70 24.00
N GLU A 107 38.91 -91.45 25.23
CA GLU A 107 38.71 -90.18 25.96
C GLU A 107 39.21 -88.96 25.16
N ALA A 108 40.32 -89.10 24.42
CA ALA A 108 40.85 -88.06 23.55
C ALA A 108 40.06 -87.90 22.24
N GLU A 109 39.61 -88.99 21.62
CA GLU A 109 38.78 -88.95 20.40
C GLU A 109 37.38 -88.38 20.70
N ASP A 110 36.78 -88.76 21.83
CA ASP A 110 35.52 -88.20 22.33
C ASP A 110 35.66 -86.70 22.67
N ALA A 111 36.79 -86.29 23.26
CA ALA A 111 37.09 -84.89 23.54
C ALA A 111 37.28 -84.06 22.25
N VAL A 112 37.97 -84.61 21.24
CA VAL A 112 38.14 -83.96 19.93
C VAL A 112 36.78 -83.79 19.25
N ALA A 113 35.96 -84.84 19.18
CA ALA A 113 34.61 -84.76 18.61
C ALA A 113 33.74 -83.71 19.33
N LYS A 114 33.84 -83.61 20.66
CA LYS A 114 33.16 -82.56 21.43
C LYS A 114 33.68 -81.15 21.13
N THR A 115 34.98 -80.98 20.89
CA THR A 115 35.52 -79.67 20.46
C THR A 115 35.12 -79.31 19.03
N GLU A 116 35.08 -80.27 18.11
CA GLU A 116 34.58 -80.04 16.74
C GLU A 116 33.10 -79.67 16.70
N GLU A 117 32.29 -80.20 17.61
CA GLU A 117 30.87 -79.85 17.74
C GLU A 117 30.70 -78.43 18.32
N LEU A 118 31.45 -78.07 19.36
CA LEU A 118 31.44 -76.70 19.91
C LEU A 118 31.98 -75.66 18.91
N GLN A 119 32.98 -76.04 18.10
CA GLN A 119 33.51 -75.24 16.99
C GLN A 119 32.40 -74.92 15.97
N LYS A 120 31.66 -75.94 15.49
CA LYS A 120 30.53 -75.75 14.56
C LYS A 120 29.41 -74.90 15.15
N GLN A 121 29.09 -75.07 16.43
CA GLN A 121 28.07 -74.27 17.11
C GLN A 121 28.48 -72.78 17.22
N LEU A 122 29.77 -72.51 17.45
CA LEU A 122 30.32 -71.15 17.44
C LEU A 122 30.33 -70.55 16.02
N GLU A 123 30.72 -71.32 15.01
CA GLU A 123 30.70 -70.90 13.60
C GLU A 123 29.27 -70.60 13.12
N GLN A 124 28.29 -71.46 13.45
CA GLN A 124 26.88 -71.25 13.14
C GLN A 124 26.33 -69.99 13.84
N SER A 125 26.60 -69.83 15.14
CA SER A 125 26.21 -68.65 15.92
C SER A 125 26.82 -67.35 15.35
N SER A 126 28.08 -67.39 14.91
CA SER A 126 28.76 -66.29 14.22
C SER A 126 28.10 -65.95 12.88
N ILE A 127 27.78 -66.97 12.07
CA ILE A 127 27.05 -66.82 10.81
C ILE A 127 25.67 -66.17 11.02
N ASP A 128 24.93 -66.62 12.02
CA ASP A 128 23.57 -66.11 12.30
C ASP A 128 23.61 -64.68 12.88
N SER A 129 24.54 -64.39 13.79
CA SER A 129 24.84 -63.02 14.24
C SER A 129 25.18 -62.10 13.06
N GLN A 130 25.94 -62.61 12.07
CA GLN A 130 26.30 -61.83 10.88
C GLN A 130 25.12 -61.65 9.89
N LYS A 131 24.12 -62.53 9.89
CA LYS A 131 22.84 -62.32 9.17
C LYS A 131 22.02 -61.23 9.85
N GLU A 132 21.88 -61.29 11.18
CA GLU A 132 21.15 -60.31 11.98
C GLU A 132 21.74 -58.90 11.82
N ILE A 133 23.07 -58.75 11.92
CA ILE A 133 23.77 -57.48 11.66
C ILE A 133 23.52 -56.96 10.23
N LYS A 134 23.38 -57.83 9.22
CA LYS A 134 23.03 -57.43 7.84
C LYS A 134 21.57 -57.00 7.73
N ALA A 135 20.65 -57.70 8.40
CA ALA A 135 19.22 -57.34 8.45
C ALA A 135 19.03 -55.96 9.10
N LEU A 136 19.52 -55.77 10.33
CA LEU A 136 19.48 -54.51 11.07
C LEU A 136 20.12 -53.35 10.29
N LYS A 137 21.21 -53.61 9.55
CA LYS A 137 21.84 -52.59 8.68
C LYS A 137 20.96 -52.22 7.48
N SER A 138 20.18 -53.16 6.92
CA SER A 138 19.22 -52.88 5.85
C SER A 138 17.97 -52.14 6.36
N GLU A 139 17.51 -52.48 7.56
CA GLU A 139 16.42 -51.77 8.25
C GLU A 139 16.80 -50.34 8.59
N LEU A 140 18.02 -50.12 9.11
CA LEU A 140 18.55 -48.77 9.36
C LEU A 140 18.66 -47.94 8.06
N ALA A 141 19.09 -48.54 6.95
CA ALA A 141 19.14 -47.86 5.66
C ALA A 141 17.73 -47.49 5.14
N ASN A 142 16.76 -48.39 5.29
CA ASN A 142 15.35 -48.12 4.94
C ASN A 142 14.73 -47.05 5.85
N ALA A 143 15.07 -47.03 7.14
CA ALA A 143 14.63 -45.99 8.08
C ALA A 143 15.24 -44.62 7.74
N GLN A 144 16.53 -44.57 7.38
CA GLN A 144 17.18 -43.35 6.90
C GLN A 144 16.59 -42.84 5.58
N TYR A 145 16.26 -43.74 4.66
CA TYR A 145 15.58 -43.38 3.40
C TYR A 145 14.20 -42.76 3.68
N LYS A 146 13.35 -43.42 4.48
CA LYS A 146 12.03 -42.89 4.87
C LYS A 146 12.15 -41.55 5.60
N HIS A 147 13.08 -41.43 6.55
CA HIS A 147 13.28 -40.17 7.27
C HIS A 147 13.67 -39.02 6.33
N ASN A 148 14.56 -39.24 5.36
CA ASN A 148 14.87 -38.25 4.32
C ASN A 148 13.64 -37.92 3.45
N GLU A 149 12.85 -38.92 3.05
CA GLU A 149 11.63 -38.74 2.28
C GLU A 149 10.64 -37.83 3.03
N ASP A 150 10.38 -38.11 4.31
CA ASP A 150 9.47 -37.34 5.15
C ASP A 150 10.03 -35.94 5.48
N LEU A 151 11.35 -35.79 5.64
CA LEU A 151 12.01 -34.49 5.77
C LEU A 151 11.85 -33.66 4.48
N THR A 152 11.94 -34.26 3.29
CA THR A 152 11.64 -33.56 2.04
C THR A 152 10.16 -33.16 1.90
N LYS A 153 9.20 -34.00 2.33
CA LYS A 153 7.78 -33.65 2.37
C LYS A 153 7.53 -32.47 3.31
N LEU A 154 8.06 -32.51 4.53
CA LEU A 154 7.94 -31.43 5.51
C LEU A 154 8.56 -30.12 5.01
N LYS A 155 9.67 -30.18 4.27
CA LYS A 155 10.28 -29.00 3.64
C LYS A 155 9.41 -28.43 2.51
N MET A 156 8.79 -29.28 1.69
CA MET A 156 7.85 -28.84 0.65
C MET A 156 6.59 -28.21 1.24
N GLU A 157 6.01 -28.83 2.27
CA GLU A 157 4.87 -28.30 3.03
C GLU A 157 5.23 -26.91 3.61
N LEU A 158 6.38 -26.77 4.28
CA LEU A 158 6.83 -25.49 4.82
C LEU A 158 7.01 -24.41 3.74
N GLU A 159 7.59 -24.75 2.58
CA GLU A 159 7.70 -23.82 1.44
C GLU A 159 6.34 -23.45 0.83
N GLU A 160 5.35 -24.34 0.89
CA GLU A 160 3.98 -24.05 0.44
C GLU A 160 3.23 -23.17 1.45
N GLN A 161 3.37 -23.43 2.75
CA GLN A 161 2.79 -22.60 3.81
C GLN A 161 3.41 -21.19 3.83
N MET A 162 4.71 -21.05 3.57
CA MET A 162 5.33 -19.72 3.38
C MET A 162 4.77 -18.97 2.17
N LYS A 163 4.49 -19.65 1.05
CA LYS A 163 3.82 -19.04 -0.12
C LYS A 163 2.38 -18.62 0.20
N LYS A 164 1.62 -19.46 0.91
CA LYS A 164 0.27 -19.13 1.39
C LYS A 164 0.29 -17.91 2.32
N GLN A 165 1.25 -17.83 3.24
CA GLN A 165 1.43 -16.69 4.14
C GLN A 165 1.81 -15.40 3.39
N MET A 166 2.69 -15.49 2.38
CA MET A 166 3.06 -14.35 1.53
C MET A 166 1.84 -13.78 0.79
N VAL A 167 1.05 -14.64 0.13
CA VAL A 167 -0.18 -14.23 -0.56
C VAL A 167 -1.19 -13.62 0.41
N LEU A 168 -1.31 -14.16 1.64
CA LEU A 168 -2.17 -13.59 2.67
C LEU A 168 -1.70 -12.20 3.12
N MET A 169 -0.38 -11.99 3.21
CA MET A 169 0.23 -10.70 3.55
C MET A 169 -0.05 -9.64 2.46
N GLU A 170 0.16 -10.00 1.19
CA GLU A 170 -0.17 -9.16 0.03
C GLU A 170 -1.66 -8.79 0.02
N GLN A 171 -2.54 -9.74 0.32
CA GLN A 171 -3.98 -9.52 0.39
C GLN A 171 -4.39 -8.61 1.56
N ILE A 172 -3.69 -8.66 2.70
CA ILE A 172 -3.87 -7.75 3.84
C ILE A 172 -3.42 -6.33 3.46
N ASP A 173 -2.29 -6.16 2.79
CA ASP A 173 -1.82 -4.84 2.33
C ASP A 173 -2.73 -4.23 1.26
N CYS A 174 -3.24 -5.03 0.31
CA CYS A 174 -4.27 -4.60 -0.63
C CYS A 174 -5.53 -4.11 0.10
N ASN A 175 -6.03 -4.86 1.09
CA ASN A 175 -7.17 -4.45 1.91
C ASN A 175 -6.86 -3.15 2.69
N SER A 176 -5.69 -3.04 3.31
CA SER A 176 -5.24 -1.84 4.04
C SER A 176 -5.23 -0.60 3.13
N ASN A 177 -4.78 -0.74 1.88
CA ASN A 177 -4.76 0.35 0.92
C ASN A 177 -6.17 0.72 0.44
N SER A 178 -7.04 -0.27 0.20
CA SER A 178 -8.46 0.00 -0.10
C SER A 178 -9.20 0.71 1.03
N GLN A 179 -8.84 0.44 2.29
CA GLN A 179 -9.41 1.13 3.45
C GLN A 179 -8.93 2.59 3.54
N LYS A 180 -7.65 2.86 3.28
CA LYS A 180 -7.11 4.24 3.18
C LYS A 180 -7.70 5.02 2.00
N GLU A 181 -8.18 4.35 0.96
CA GLU A 181 -8.94 4.97 -0.13
C GLU A 181 -10.39 5.25 0.30
N PHE A 182 -11.05 4.30 0.97
CA PHE A 182 -12.38 4.51 1.54
C PHE A 182 -12.42 5.67 2.53
N GLU A 183 -11.45 5.76 3.45
CA GLU A 183 -11.31 6.87 4.41
C GLU A 183 -11.14 8.21 3.68
N ARG A 184 -10.30 8.28 2.62
CA ARG A 184 -10.14 9.49 1.80
C ARG A 184 -11.41 9.86 1.02
N PHE A 185 -12.17 8.88 0.50
CA PHE A 185 -13.47 9.15 -0.12
C PHE A 185 -14.50 9.63 0.90
N GLN A 186 -14.47 9.12 2.15
CA GLN A 186 -15.33 9.59 3.22
C GLN A 186 -15.02 11.04 3.60
N ASP A 187 -13.74 11.41 3.71
CA ASP A 187 -13.28 12.79 3.93
C ASP A 187 -13.68 13.73 2.78
N ASP A 188 -13.51 13.32 1.52
CA ASP A 188 -13.92 14.13 0.38
C ASP A 188 -15.45 14.30 0.30
N VAL A 189 -16.23 13.26 0.59
CA VAL A 189 -17.70 13.35 0.68
C VAL A 189 -18.12 14.30 1.83
N GLN A 190 -17.46 14.22 2.99
CA GLN A 190 -17.74 15.12 4.11
C GLN A 190 -17.35 16.57 3.78
N ARG A 191 -16.24 16.80 3.08
CA ARG A 191 -15.80 18.14 2.61
C ARG A 191 -16.76 18.74 1.59
N ILE A 192 -17.20 17.95 0.62
CA ILE A 192 -18.21 18.33 -0.38
C ILE A 192 -19.55 18.65 0.30
N LYS A 193 -19.96 17.84 1.28
CA LYS A 193 -21.15 18.10 2.07
C LYS A 193 -21.08 19.45 2.80
N SER A 194 -19.99 19.71 3.53
CA SER A 194 -19.83 20.99 4.26
C SER A 194 -19.82 22.20 3.34
N THR A 195 -19.19 22.12 2.15
CA THR A 195 -19.22 23.23 1.18
C THR A 195 -20.61 23.45 0.58
N TYR A 196 -21.41 22.40 0.34
CA TYR A 196 -22.82 22.59 -0.02
C TYR A 196 -23.67 23.15 1.13
N GLU A 197 -23.43 22.73 2.38
CA GLU A 197 -24.12 23.28 3.56
C GLU A 197 -23.81 24.79 3.75
N GLU A 198 -22.55 25.22 3.52
CA GLU A 198 -22.17 26.64 3.50
C GLU A 198 -22.81 27.41 2.33
N GLN A 199 -22.82 26.85 1.12
CA GLN A 199 -23.49 27.48 -0.04
C GLN A 199 -24.99 27.66 0.19
N ILE A 200 -25.66 26.64 0.74
CA ILE A 200 -27.09 26.71 1.12
C ILE A 200 -27.33 27.78 2.19
N LEU A 201 -26.43 27.90 3.19
CA LEU A 201 -26.50 28.94 4.21
C LEU A 201 -26.35 30.34 3.61
N CYS A 202 -25.37 30.54 2.70
CA CYS A 202 -25.16 31.79 1.99
C CYS A 202 -26.35 32.18 1.11
N LEU A 203 -26.89 31.25 0.32
CA LEU A 203 -28.07 31.48 -0.53
C LEU A 203 -29.32 31.78 0.31
N SER A 204 -29.51 31.07 1.43
CA SER A 204 -30.61 31.33 2.36
C SER A 204 -30.54 32.75 2.94
N LYS A 205 -29.35 33.18 3.35
CA LYS A 205 -29.12 34.54 3.88
C LYS A 205 -29.31 35.63 2.82
N GLN A 206 -28.90 35.37 1.56
CA GLN A 206 -29.19 36.27 0.44
C GLN A 206 -30.70 36.39 0.20
N LEU A 207 -31.43 35.27 0.15
CA LEU A 207 -32.88 35.23 0.06
C LEU A 207 -33.58 36.01 1.19
N GLU A 208 -33.08 35.87 2.42
CA GLU A 208 -33.57 36.61 3.58
C GLU A 208 -33.38 38.13 3.40
N THR A 209 -32.18 38.59 3.02
CA THR A 209 -31.93 40.02 2.75
C THR A 209 -32.75 40.58 1.58
N VAL A 210 -32.89 39.84 0.47
CA VAL A 210 -33.73 40.24 -0.67
C VAL A 210 -35.21 40.31 -0.27
N ASN A 211 -35.68 39.40 0.58
CA ASN A 211 -37.04 39.43 1.10
C ASN A 211 -37.27 40.58 2.09
N GLU A 212 -36.31 40.89 2.96
CA GLU A 212 -36.35 42.09 3.80
C GLU A 212 -36.43 43.36 2.96
N ASP A 213 -35.55 43.53 1.96
CA ASP A 213 -35.47 44.75 1.16
C ASP A 213 -36.71 44.92 0.28
N LYS A 214 -37.25 43.82 -0.27
CA LYS A 214 -38.56 43.80 -0.93
C LYS A 214 -39.71 44.15 0.02
N THR A 215 -39.62 43.76 1.30
CA THR A 215 -40.61 44.15 2.31
C THR A 215 -40.52 45.65 2.62
N LYS A 216 -39.31 46.20 2.74
CA LYS A 216 -39.03 47.65 2.92
C LYS A 216 -39.57 48.45 1.71
N GLU A 217 -39.30 47.98 0.48
CA GLU A 217 -39.81 48.59 -0.75
C GLU A 217 -41.35 48.58 -0.79
N VAL A 218 -41.98 47.45 -0.49
CA VAL A 218 -43.45 47.35 -0.42
C VAL A 218 -44.02 48.32 0.62
N THR A 219 -43.44 48.44 1.81
CA THR A 219 -43.89 49.43 2.80
C THR A 219 -43.72 50.87 2.33
N ASN A 220 -42.60 51.20 1.67
CA ASN A 220 -42.33 52.54 1.13
C ASN A 220 -43.31 52.91 0.00
N LEU A 221 -43.60 51.96 -0.90
CA LEU A 221 -44.60 52.12 -1.96
C LEU A 221 -46.01 52.27 -1.37
N GLN A 222 -46.33 51.51 -0.32
CA GLN A 222 -47.63 51.57 0.34
C GLN A 222 -47.84 52.90 1.11
N GLU A 223 -46.82 53.42 1.80
CA GLU A 223 -46.84 54.79 2.35
C GLU A 223 -46.95 55.85 1.24
N THR A 224 -46.23 55.69 0.14
CA THR A 224 -46.28 56.62 -1.00
C THR A 224 -47.67 56.67 -1.64
N ILE A 225 -48.30 55.50 -1.85
CA ILE A 225 -49.67 55.37 -2.35
C ILE A 225 -50.66 56.00 -1.36
N GLN A 226 -50.50 55.75 -0.05
CA GLN A 226 -51.35 56.33 0.98
C GLN A 226 -51.23 57.86 1.01
N SER A 227 -50.01 58.40 1.05
CA SER A 227 -49.72 59.84 1.03
C SER A 227 -50.27 60.52 -0.23
N ASN A 228 -50.03 59.95 -1.41
CA ASN A 228 -50.58 60.47 -2.67
C ASN A 228 -52.11 60.41 -2.71
N SER A 229 -52.73 59.33 -2.23
CA SER A 229 -54.19 59.22 -2.15
C SER A 229 -54.81 60.28 -1.22
N GLN A 230 -54.13 60.60 -0.12
CA GLN A 230 -54.55 61.63 0.83
C GLN A 230 -54.32 63.05 0.27
N CYS A 231 -53.24 63.24 -0.52
CA CYS A 231 -53.00 64.47 -1.26
C CYS A 231 -54.12 64.73 -2.30
N TYR A 232 -54.39 63.77 -3.19
CA TYR A 232 -55.46 63.86 -4.18
C TYR A 232 -56.85 64.02 -3.53
N HIS A 233 -57.11 63.36 -2.39
CA HIS A 233 -58.37 63.55 -1.66
C HIS A 233 -58.53 64.99 -1.15
N ASN A 234 -57.45 65.59 -0.62
CA ASN A 234 -57.45 66.99 -0.20
C ASN A 234 -57.61 67.95 -1.38
N GLU A 235 -56.93 67.69 -2.51
CA GLU A 235 -57.03 68.49 -3.73
C GLU A 235 -58.44 68.45 -4.34
N ILE A 236 -59.04 67.26 -4.47
CA ILE A 236 -60.44 67.07 -4.90
C ILE A 236 -61.41 67.80 -3.97
N LYS A 237 -61.12 67.87 -2.67
CA LYS A 237 -61.92 68.63 -1.70
C LYS A 237 -61.77 70.15 -1.92
N CYS A 238 -60.55 70.65 -2.09
CA CYS A 238 -60.29 72.07 -2.38
C CYS A 238 -60.97 72.51 -3.69
N LEU A 239 -60.82 71.74 -4.76
CA LEU A 239 -61.48 71.99 -6.04
C LEU A 239 -63.02 71.97 -5.91
N ASN A 240 -63.59 71.08 -5.09
CA ASN A 240 -65.03 71.11 -4.78
C ASN A 240 -65.47 72.36 -4.01
N GLU A 241 -64.61 72.91 -3.14
CA GLU A 241 -64.89 74.16 -2.42
C GLU A 241 -64.77 75.39 -3.34
N GLU A 242 -63.85 75.37 -4.31
CA GLU A 242 -63.74 76.40 -5.35
C GLU A 242 -64.91 76.36 -6.34
N LEU A 243 -65.29 75.17 -6.82
CA LEU A 243 -66.44 75.00 -7.72
C LEU A 243 -67.75 75.47 -7.05
N LYS A 244 -67.89 75.27 -5.72
CA LYS A 244 -69.00 75.86 -4.95
C LYS A 244 -68.96 77.39 -4.92
N LYS A 245 -67.79 78.00 -4.67
CA LYS A 245 -67.62 79.48 -4.69
C LYS A 245 -67.96 80.05 -6.07
N LEU A 246 -67.41 79.45 -7.14
CA LEU A 246 -67.65 79.86 -8.52
C LEU A 246 -69.12 79.73 -8.91
N LYS A 247 -69.81 78.67 -8.46
CA LYS A 247 -71.25 78.49 -8.68
C LYS A 247 -72.09 79.55 -7.95
N ILE A 248 -71.67 80.00 -6.76
CA ILE A 248 -72.33 81.10 -6.05
C ILE A 248 -72.12 82.41 -6.81
N ALA A 249 -70.88 82.76 -7.16
CA ALA A 249 -70.56 83.99 -7.90
C ALA A 249 -71.29 84.06 -9.26
N HIS A 250 -71.37 82.95 -10.00
CA HIS A 250 -72.13 82.90 -11.25
C HIS A 250 -73.65 83.05 -11.03
N GLN A 251 -74.20 82.50 -9.94
CA GLN A 251 -75.61 82.68 -9.59
C GLN A 251 -75.92 84.14 -9.21
N GLU A 252 -74.98 84.83 -8.59
CA GLU A 252 -75.05 86.27 -8.28
C GLU A 252 -74.96 87.11 -9.56
N GLU A 253 -73.96 86.86 -10.42
CA GLU A 253 -73.80 87.51 -11.73
C GLU A 253 -75.04 87.37 -12.64
N VAL A 254 -75.60 86.16 -12.74
CA VAL A 254 -76.84 85.92 -13.51
C VAL A 254 -78.03 86.68 -12.93
N SER A 255 -78.08 86.86 -11.60
CA SER A 255 -79.13 87.63 -10.93
C SER A 255 -78.97 89.14 -11.19
N GLU A 256 -77.74 89.66 -11.21
CA GLU A 256 -77.47 91.06 -11.50
C GLU A 256 -77.68 91.40 -12.99
N LEU A 257 -77.26 90.52 -13.92
CA LEU A 257 -77.57 90.65 -15.35
C LEU A 257 -79.08 90.62 -15.61
N MET A 258 -79.83 89.74 -14.92
CA MET A 258 -81.28 89.70 -15.02
C MET A 258 -81.92 91.01 -14.50
N HIS A 259 -81.38 91.60 -13.44
CA HIS A 259 -81.82 92.91 -12.94
C HIS A 259 -81.51 94.04 -13.93
N GLN A 260 -80.32 94.06 -14.55
CA GLN A 260 -79.96 95.05 -15.58
C GLN A 260 -80.87 94.95 -16.81
N ILE A 261 -81.22 93.74 -17.25
CA ILE A 261 -82.17 93.51 -18.35
C ILE A 261 -83.56 94.03 -17.98
N GLU A 262 -84.05 93.79 -16.76
CA GLU A 262 -85.36 94.28 -16.32
C GLU A 262 -85.41 95.82 -16.23
N VAL A 263 -84.32 96.47 -15.79
CA VAL A 263 -84.19 97.94 -15.78
C VAL A 263 -84.18 98.49 -17.22
N SER A 264 -83.36 97.92 -18.11
CA SER A 264 -83.28 98.34 -19.51
C SER A 264 -84.60 98.12 -20.28
N SER A 265 -85.35 97.08 -19.93
CA SER A 265 -86.69 96.84 -20.49
C SER A 265 -87.67 97.97 -20.13
N LYS A 266 -87.65 98.45 -18.89
CA LYS A 266 -88.50 99.57 -18.44
C LYS A 266 -88.09 100.89 -19.08
N GLU A 267 -86.79 101.14 -19.21
CA GLU A 267 -86.26 102.34 -19.88
C GLU A 267 -86.63 102.36 -21.39
N ASN A 268 -86.69 101.21 -22.05
CA ASN A 268 -87.20 101.11 -23.43
C ASN A 268 -88.71 101.31 -23.52
N GLU A 269 -89.48 100.82 -22.54
CA GLU A 269 -90.92 101.05 -22.44
C GLU A 269 -91.21 102.56 -22.26
N GLU A 270 -90.45 103.26 -21.43
CA GLU A 270 -90.50 104.73 -21.30
C GLU A 270 -90.15 105.46 -22.61
N LYS A 271 -89.07 105.05 -23.30
CA LYS A 271 -88.67 105.67 -24.58
C LYS A 271 -89.68 105.45 -25.71
N GLN A 272 -90.37 104.32 -25.75
CA GLN A 272 -91.46 104.11 -26.71
C GLN A 272 -92.60 105.11 -26.47
N ASN A 273 -92.95 105.37 -25.20
CA ASN A 273 -93.95 106.37 -24.83
C ASN A 273 -93.55 107.82 -25.21
N GLU A 274 -92.26 108.16 -25.29
CA GLU A 274 -91.80 109.44 -25.85
C GLU A 274 -91.90 109.50 -27.39
N ILE A 275 -91.55 108.41 -28.08
CA ILE A 275 -91.63 108.32 -29.55
C ILE A 275 -93.08 108.53 -30.03
N ASP A 276 -94.05 107.91 -29.36
CA ASP A 276 -95.46 108.01 -29.72
C ASP A 276 -96.00 109.45 -29.56
N GLN A 277 -95.53 110.19 -28.55
CA GLN A 277 -95.83 111.62 -28.39
C GLN A 277 -95.21 112.48 -29.49
N LEU A 278 -93.97 112.19 -29.89
CA LEU A 278 -93.29 112.93 -30.96
C LEU A 278 -93.98 112.73 -32.32
N GLN A 279 -94.44 111.52 -32.63
CA GLN A 279 -95.21 111.24 -33.86
C GLN A 279 -96.49 112.09 -33.94
N HIS A 280 -97.24 112.21 -32.84
CA HIS A 280 -98.44 113.05 -32.77
C HIS A 280 -98.13 114.53 -33.07
N SER A 281 -96.99 115.05 -32.60
CA SER A 281 -96.56 116.44 -32.84
C SER A 281 -96.12 116.73 -34.29
N LEU A 282 -95.77 115.69 -35.05
CA LEU A 282 -95.36 115.79 -36.46
C LEU A 282 -96.56 115.81 -37.40
N ALA A 283 -97.60 115.01 -37.11
CA ALA A 283 -98.85 115.00 -37.86
C ALA A 283 -99.60 116.35 -37.84
N GLU A 284 -99.46 117.13 -36.75
CA GLU A 284 -100.11 118.44 -36.62
C GLU A 284 -99.42 119.54 -37.45
N LYS A 285 -98.12 119.41 -37.75
CA LYS A 285 -97.33 120.40 -38.50
C LYS A 285 -97.49 120.33 -40.02
N SER A 286 -97.88 119.18 -40.57
CA SER A 286 -98.05 119.01 -42.03
C SER A 286 -99.31 119.73 -42.55
N LEU A 287 -100.40 119.74 -41.78
CA LEU A 287 -101.72 120.21 -42.17
C LEU A 287 -101.82 121.71 -42.53
N ILE A 288 -100.82 122.52 -42.18
CA ILE A 288 -100.91 123.99 -42.21
C ILE A 288 -100.24 124.62 -43.45
N LYS A 289 -99.38 123.90 -44.18
CA LYS A 289 -98.65 124.44 -45.35
C LYS A 289 -99.31 124.18 -46.72
N GLU A 290 -100.38 123.38 -46.77
CA GLU A 290 -100.97 122.85 -48.01
C GLU A 290 -101.99 123.78 -48.72
N LYS A 291 -101.87 125.12 -48.62
CA LYS A 291 -102.98 126.02 -49.02
C LYS A 291 -102.69 127.20 -49.96
N ASN A 292 -101.43 127.58 -50.18
CA ASN A 292 -101.03 128.49 -51.25
C ASN A 292 -99.62 128.05 -51.72
N VAL A 293 -99.30 127.86 -53.00
CA VAL A 293 -99.96 128.31 -54.25
C VAL A 293 -100.36 127.11 -55.13
N LYS A 294 -101.38 127.30 -55.98
CA LYS A 294 -101.84 126.34 -57.01
C LYS A 294 -101.60 126.90 -58.42
N ASP A 295 -101.88 126.06 -59.41
CA ASP A 295 -102.29 126.46 -60.77
C ASP A 295 -101.22 127.09 -61.68
N GLU A 296 -100.08 126.40 -61.83
CA GLU A 296 -99.43 126.29 -63.15
C GLU A 296 -98.94 124.85 -63.33
N MET A 297 -99.68 124.05 -64.11
CA MET A 297 -99.58 122.58 -64.15
C MET A 297 -100.09 122.05 -65.51
N CYS A 298 -99.69 120.81 -65.85
CA CYS A 298 -100.07 120.04 -67.05
C CYS A 298 -99.34 120.49 -68.36
N ALA A 299 -99.00 119.60 -69.31
CA ALA A 299 -99.32 118.17 -69.42
C ALA A 299 -98.28 117.41 -70.28
N TYR A 300 -98.12 116.09 -70.01
CA TYR A 300 -97.52 115.04 -70.87
C TYR A 300 -96.02 115.23 -71.27
N THR A 301 -95.16 114.19 -71.28
CA THR A 301 -95.37 112.75 -71.04
C THR A 301 -94.09 112.12 -70.47
N ASP A 302 -94.24 111.37 -69.39
CA ASP A 302 -93.52 110.14 -69.01
C ASP A 302 -92.01 110.06 -69.34
N GLN A 303 -91.18 110.64 -68.47
CA GLN A 303 -89.76 110.31 -68.38
C GLN A 303 -89.55 109.38 -67.17
N HIS A 304 -89.32 108.09 -67.45
CA HIS A 304 -89.41 106.99 -66.48
C HIS A 304 -88.29 106.95 -65.42
N GLU A 305 -88.65 106.43 -64.25
CA GLU A 305 -87.82 105.79 -63.21
C GLU A 305 -86.45 106.41 -62.89
N CYS A 306 -86.41 107.16 -61.78
CA CYS A 306 -85.18 107.44 -61.02
C CYS A 306 -85.28 106.86 -59.59
N ASP A 307 -85.86 105.66 -59.46
CA ASP A 307 -85.95 104.94 -58.19
C ASP A 307 -84.62 104.28 -57.81
N LEU A 308 -83.86 105.00 -56.99
CA LEU A 308 -83.26 104.52 -55.74
C LEU A 308 -82.82 103.03 -55.65
N GLU A 309 -81.80 102.63 -56.40
CA GLU A 309 -81.02 101.42 -56.08
C GLU A 309 -79.52 101.62 -56.39
N GLN A 310 -78.76 102.11 -55.41
CA GLN A 310 -77.28 102.03 -55.44
C GLN A 310 -76.78 100.78 -54.71
N LEU A 311 -77.10 99.64 -55.34
CA LEU A 311 -76.22 98.48 -55.50
C LEU A 311 -75.71 97.81 -54.22
N ARG A 312 -76.58 96.97 -53.67
CA ARG A 312 -76.16 95.71 -53.03
C ARG A 312 -76.09 94.58 -54.07
N GLU A 313 -74.99 94.49 -54.82
CA GLU A 313 -74.53 93.21 -55.42
C GLU A 313 -72.99 93.08 -55.27
N VAL A 314 -72.33 92.00 -54.83
CA VAL A 314 -72.55 90.54 -54.72
C VAL A 314 -71.71 89.74 -55.74
N VAL A 315 -70.85 88.84 -55.20
CA VAL A 315 -70.25 87.62 -55.83
C VAL A 315 -68.99 87.72 -56.73
N ASN A 316 -67.90 87.10 -56.20
CA ASN A 316 -66.82 86.28 -56.81
C ASN A 316 -65.90 86.73 -57.98
N LYS A 317 -64.60 86.76 -57.62
CA LYS A 317 -63.43 86.04 -58.20
C LYS A 317 -62.85 86.37 -59.60
N ASN A 318 -61.52 86.57 -59.56
CA ASN A 318 -60.48 86.30 -60.59
C ASN A 318 -60.55 87.17 -61.87
N VAL A 319 -59.45 87.79 -62.34
CA VAL A 319 -58.30 87.12 -62.98
C VAL A 319 -57.05 88.04 -63.04
N GLU A 320 -55.89 87.46 -62.72
CA GLU A 320 -54.51 87.63 -63.24
C GLU A 320 -53.86 88.96 -63.75
N ASN A 321 -52.54 89.04 -63.47
CA ASN A 321 -51.40 89.48 -64.32
C ASN A 321 -51.18 90.96 -64.74
N LYS A 322 -50.09 91.52 -64.20
CA LYS A 322 -49.13 92.50 -64.79
C LYS A 322 -47.76 92.28 -64.07
N MET A 323 -46.57 92.14 -64.66
CA MET A 323 -46.00 92.44 -66.01
C MET A 323 -46.03 93.93 -66.42
N ASP A 324 -44.93 94.58 -66.82
CA ASP A 324 -43.50 94.21 -66.75
C ASP A 324 -42.57 95.44 -66.93
N VAL A 325 -41.26 95.22 -66.74
CA VAL A 325 -40.05 95.93 -67.24
C VAL A 325 -40.22 97.08 -68.27
N VAL A 326 -39.50 98.22 -68.07
CA VAL A 326 -38.59 98.91 -69.04
C VAL A 326 -38.03 100.26 -68.50
N TYR A 327 -36.71 100.47 -68.68
CA TYR A 327 -35.84 101.67 -68.82
C TYR A 327 -36.41 103.13 -68.74
N ALA A 328 -35.63 104.19 -68.46
CA ALA A 328 -34.18 104.39 -68.67
C ALA A 328 -33.51 105.47 -67.78
N GLN A 329 -32.21 105.68 -68.02
CA GLN A 329 -31.46 106.96 -67.92
C GLN A 329 -30.91 107.42 -66.55
N GLU A 330 -29.60 107.19 -66.33
CA GLU A 330 -28.60 108.27 -66.19
C GLU A 330 -27.15 107.74 -66.33
N GLN A 331 -26.19 108.63 -66.65
CA GLN A 331 -24.83 108.22 -67.05
C GLN A 331 -23.79 109.35 -66.89
N CYS A 332 -22.92 109.31 -65.86
CA CYS A 332 -21.61 110.01 -65.84
C CYS A 332 -20.70 109.61 -64.64
N ALA A 333 -19.39 109.93 -64.73
CA ALA A 333 -18.33 109.90 -63.68
C ALA A 333 -18.12 108.55 -62.90
N ILE A 334 -17.11 107.68 -63.10
CA ILE A 334 -15.70 107.72 -63.59
C ILE A 334 -14.62 107.96 -62.49
N GLU A 335 -13.71 106.98 -62.36
CA GLU A 335 -12.29 107.03 -61.89
C GLU A 335 -11.86 107.41 -60.45
N VAL A 336 -12.65 107.12 -59.40
CA VAL A 336 -12.08 107.03 -58.01
C VAL A 336 -12.52 105.78 -57.23
N LYS A 337 -13.73 105.25 -57.48
CA LYS A 337 -14.28 104.07 -56.77
C LYS A 337 -13.77 102.70 -57.23
N MET A 338 -12.69 102.66 -58.00
CA MET A 338 -12.17 101.41 -58.60
C MET A 338 -11.00 100.84 -57.78
N GLU A 339 -10.01 101.65 -57.40
CA GLU A 339 -8.87 101.25 -56.56
C GLU A 339 -9.30 100.57 -55.24
N GLU A 340 -10.19 101.21 -54.47
CA GLU A 340 -10.70 100.64 -53.20
C GLU A 340 -11.44 99.31 -53.40
N LYS A 341 -12.11 99.15 -54.55
CA LYS A 341 -12.78 97.90 -54.90
C LYS A 341 -11.81 96.81 -55.37
N VAL A 342 -10.75 97.19 -56.09
CA VAL A 342 -9.69 96.25 -56.49
C VAL A 342 -8.96 95.75 -55.25
N SER A 343 -8.49 96.65 -54.38
CA SER A 343 -7.82 96.26 -53.12
C SER A 343 -8.72 95.43 -52.19
N TYR A 344 -10.02 95.76 -52.09
CA TYR A 344 -10.97 94.92 -51.34
C TYR A 344 -11.16 93.53 -51.97
N LEU A 345 -11.23 93.43 -53.30
CA LEU A 345 -11.34 92.15 -54.01
C LEU A 345 -10.04 91.35 -53.97
N GLU A 346 -8.88 92.00 -53.96
CA GLU A 346 -7.56 91.37 -53.80
C GLU A 346 -7.41 90.78 -52.40
N HIS A 347 -7.67 91.54 -51.33
CA HIS A 347 -7.69 90.97 -49.97
C HIS A 347 -8.75 89.86 -49.81
N ARG A 348 -9.92 89.98 -50.46
CA ARG A 348 -10.93 88.92 -50.44
C ARG A 348 -10.50 87.68 -51.22
N LEU A 349 -9.68 87.83 -52.26
CA LEU A 349 -9.08 86.74 -53.03
C LEU A 349 -7.94 86.08 -52.24
N GLU A 350 -7.10 86.84 -51.56
CA GLU A 350 -6.07 86.33 -50.63
C GLU A 350 -6.70 85.55 -49.46
N GLU A 351 -7.77 86.09 -48.86
CA GLU A 351 -8.55 85.42 -47.83
C GLU A 351 -9.13 84.09 -48.33
N LEU A 352 -9.72 84.09 -49.54
CA LEU A 352 -10.27 82.88 -50.17
C LEU A 352 -9.18 81.87 -50.58
N GLN A 353 -8.02 82.34 -51.03
CA GLN A 353 -6.88 81.51 -51.41
C GLN A 353 -6.19 80.90 -50.19
N SER A 354 -6.16 81.62 -49.06
CA SER A 354 -5.75 81.11 -47.74
C SER A 354 -6.72 80.03 -47.25
N GLN A 355 -8.03 80.28 -47.32
CA GLN A 355 -9.07 79.28 -47.01
C GLN A 355 -8.93 78.04 -47.90
N HIS A 356 -8.66 78.20 -49.20
CA HIS A 356 -8.41 77.08 -50.11
C HIS A 356 -7.11 76.32 -49.77
N SER A 357 -6.06 76.98 -49.26
CA SER A 357 -4.86 76.28 -48.78
C SER A 357 -5.18 75.44 -47.55
N ILE A 358 -5.85 76.02 -46.55
CA ILE A 358 -6.27 75.32 -45.33
C ILE A 358 -7.15 74.11 -45.67
N LEU A 359 -8.16 74.28 -46.54
CA LEU A 359 -9.05 73.19 -46.97
C LEU A 359 -8.30 72.09 -47.74
N LYS A 360 -7.26 72.44 -48.49
CA LYS A 360 -6.40 71.47 -49.21
C LYS A 360 -5.50 70.70 -48.24
N ASP A 361 -4.95 71.36 -47.23
CA ASP A 361 -4.11 70.75 -46.22
C ASP A 361 -4.95 69.86 -45.28
N GLU A 362 -6.18 70.28 -44.94
CA GLU A 362 -7.20 69.48 -44.25
C GLU A 362 -7.62 68.25 -45.08
N LEU A 363 -7.91 68.41 -46.37
CA LEU A 363 -8.21 67.28 -47.27
C LEU A 363 -7.02 66.31 -47.37
N THR A 364 -5.79 66.82 -47.37
CA THR A 364 -4.56 66.00 -47.38
C THR A 364 -4.40 65.25 -46.05
N TYR A 365 -4.67 65.90 -44.92
CA TYR A 365 -4.69 65.26 -43.60
C TYR A 365 -5.77 64.17 -43.53
N MET A 366 -7.00 64.47 -43.94
CA MET A 366 -8.10 63.49 -44.02
C MET A 366 -7.74 62.30 -44.93
N SER A 367 -7.10 62.55 -46.08
CA SER A 367 -6.66 61.47 -46.98
C SER A 367 -5.59 60.59 -46.33
N ASN A 368 -4.64 61.17 -45.60
CA ASN A 368 -3.60 60.42 -44.89
C ASN A 368 -4.16 59.64 -43.69
N VAL A 369 -5.14 60.19 -42.96
CA VAL A 369 -5.86 59.48 -41.90
C VAL A 369 -6.69 58.35 -42.49
N LYS A 370 -7.39 58.57 -43.61
CA LYS A 370 -8.15 57.54 -44.33
C LYS A 370 -7.25 56.37 -44.74
N VAL A 371 -6.10 56.63 -45.37
CA VAL A 371 -5.16 55.57 -45.77
C VAL A 371 -4.69 54.76 -44.57
N LYS A 372 -4.35 55.41 -43.44
CA LYS A 372 -3.96 54.69 -42.22
C LYS A 372 -5.08 53.82 -41.64
N LEU A 373 -6.32 54.30 -41.66
CA LEU A 373 -7.47 53.50 -41.24
C LEU A 373 -7.74 52.33 -42.19
N GLU A 374 -7.49 52.48 -43.49
CA GLU A 374 -7.57 51.39 -44.46
C GLU A 374 -6.43 50.37 -44.27
N GLU A 375 -5.22 50.81 -43.94
CA GLU A 375 -4.09 49.95 -43.54
C GLU A 375 -4.38 49.18 -42.23
N GLU A 376 -4.91 49.85 -41.21
CA GLU A 376 -5.26 49.28 -39.90
C GLU A 376 -6.43 48.28 -40.00
N ILE A 377 -7.46 48.58 -40.80
CA ILE A 377 -8.54 47.63 -41.12
C ILE A 377 -8.00 46.40 -41.85
N HIS A 378 -7.02 46.55 -42.74
CA HIS A 378 -6.37 45.41 -43.39
C HIS A 378 -5.57 44.56 -42.39
N HIS A 379 -4.78 45.20 -41.52
CA HIS A 379 -3.99 44.51 -40.50
C HIS A 379 -4.87 43.69 -39.54
N ILE A 380 -5.95 44.27 -39.01
CA ILE A 380 -6.91 43.61 -38.11
C ILE A 380 -7.59 42.43 -38.81
N LYS A 381 -7.88 42.57 -40.12
CA LYS A 381 -8.52 41.52 -40.91
C LYS A 381 -7.60 40.32 -41.17
N ASP A 382 -6.31 40.58 -41.39
CA ASP A 382 -5.32 39.53 -41.60
C ASP A 382 -4.97 38.82 -40.27
N GLU A 383 -4.92 39.56 -39.15
CA GLU A 383 -4.83 38.97 -37.80
C GLU A 383 -6.04 38.07 -37.48
N TYR A 384 -7.27 38.53 -37.75
CA TYR A 384 -8.48 37.73 -37.61
C TYR A 384 -8.48 36.45 -38.46
N PHE A 385 -7.91 36.50 -39.68
CA PHE A 385 -7.76 35.29 -40.49
C PHE A 385 -6.80 34.28 -39.87
N HIS A 386 -5.67 34.73 -39.33
CA HIS A 386 -4.71 33.84 -38.66
C HIS A 386 -5.25 33.28 -37.35
N GLU A 387 -5.90 34.10 -36.51
CA GLU A 387 -6.59 33.61 -35.30
C GLU A 387 -7.63 32.54 -35.64
N ARG A 388 -8.41 32.74 -36.70
CA ARG A 388 -9.40 31.76 -37.18
C ARG A 388 -8.73 30.48 -37.71
N GLU A 389 -7.61 30.58 -38.44
CA GLU A 389 -6.87 29.41 -38.93
C GLU A 389 -6.24 28.60 -37.79
N ASP A 390 -5.70 29.26 -36.75
CA ASP A 390 -5.19 28.61 -35.54
C ASP A 390 -6.33 27.95 -34.73
N LEU A 391 -7.51 28.60 -34.63
CA LEU A 391 -8.70 28.02 -34.01
C LEU A 391 -9.22 26.80 -34.79
N ASP A 392 -9.32 26.87 -36.12
CA ASP A 392 -9.69 25.73 -36.97
C ASP A 392 -8.68 24.58 -36.81
N PHE A 393 -7.37 24.87 -36.78
CA PHE A 393 -6.35 23.86 -36.50
C PHE A 393 -6.54 23.22 -35.12
N LYS A 394 -6.79 24.03 -34.09
CA LYS A 394 -7.00 23.54 -32.72
C LYS A 394 -8.27 22.71 -32.57
N ILE A 395 -9.34 23.07 -33.28
CA ILE A 395 -10.58 22.28 -33.36
C ILE A 395 -10.31 20.91 -33.98
N ASN A 396 -9.52 20.85 -35.07
CA ASN A 396 -9.15 19.57 -35.70
C ASN A 396 -8.28 18.68 -34.79
N GLU A 397 -7.32 19.26 -34.04
CA GLU A 397 -6.52 18.52 -33.04
C GLU A 397 -7.39 17.96 -31.90
N LEU A 398 -8.34 18.75 -31.42
CA LEU A 398 -9.30 18.34 -30.38
C LEU A 398 -10.31 17.28 -30.89
N GLN A 399 -10.66 17.29 -32.18
CA GLN A 399 -11.47 16.24 -32.80
C GLN A 399 -10.70 14.92 -32.93
N LEU A 400 -9.44 14.97 -33.36
CA LEU A 400 -8.59 13.77 -33.50
C LEU A 400 -8.34 13.10 -32.14
N THR A 401 -7.94 13.88 -31.13
CA THR A 401 -7.73 13.36 -29.77
C THR A 401 -9.02 12.82 -29.14
N LYS A 402 -10.18 13.45 -29.41
CA LYS A 402 -11.49 12.90 -29.02
C LYS A 402 -11.77 11.55 -29.70
N GLU A 403 -11.44 11.39 -30.98
CA GLU A 403 -11.65 10.13 -31.71
C GLU A 403 -10.75 9.00 -31.16
N ASP A 404 -9.48 9.30 -30.84
CA ASP A 404 -8.57 8.38 -30.13
C ASP A 404 -9.14 7.95 -28.77
N TYR A 405 -9.63 8.90 -27.95
CA TYR A 405 -10.28 8.58 -26.68
C TYR A 405 -11.56 7.74 -26.86
N CYS A 406 -12.37 8.01 -27.90
CA CYS A 406 -13.52 7.17 -28.24
C CYS A 406 -13.10 5.74 -28.59
N CYS A 407 -12.03 5.54 -29.38
CA CYS A 407 -11.49 4.21 -29.68
C CYS A 407 -10.99 3.47 -28.42
N VAL A 408 -10.35 4.17 -27.48
CA VAL A 408 -9.92 3.59 -26.19
C VAL A 408 -11.13 3.19 -25.34
N ILE A 409 -12.17 4.04 -25.26
CA ILE A 409 -13.41 3.75 -24.54
C ILE A 409 -14.14 2.54 -25.15
N GLU A 410 -14.20 2.43 -26.48
CA GLU A 410 -14.82 1.29 -27.17
C GLU A 410 -14.05 -0.01 -26.92
N LYS A 411 -12.72 0.03 -26.97
CA LYS A 411 -11.84 -1.09 -26.61
C LYS A 411 -12.07 -1.54 -25.16
N LEU A 412 -12.10 -0.61 -24.21
CA LEU A 412 -12.34 -0.91 -22.79
C LEU A 412 -13.74 -1.48 -22.53
N LYS A 413 -14.78 -1.04 -23.27
CA LYS A 413 -16.12 -1.67 -23.21
C LYS A 413 -16.10 -3.13 -23.68
N LEU A 414 -15.40 -3.42 -24.78
CA LEU A 414 -15.26 -4.78 -25.29
C LEU A 414 -14.47 -5.69 -24.34
N GLU A 415 -13.40 -5.17 -23.73
CA GLU A 415 -12.61 -5.90 -22.73
C GLU A 415 -13.40 -6.15 -21.44
N LEU A 416 -14.18 -5.16 -20.97
CA LEU A 416 -15.12 -5.32 -19.85
C LEU A 416 -16.21 -6.36 -20.14
N GLN A 417 -16.77 -6.37 -21.37
CA GLN A 417 -17.77 -7.35 -21.78
C GLN A 417 -17.18 -8.76 -21.82
N ALA A 418 -16.00 -8.94 -22.44
CA ALA A 418 -15.33 -10.23 -22.51
C ALA A 418 -14.97 -10.77 -21.11
N ALA A 419 -14.50 -9.91 -20.20
CA ALA A 419 -14.27 -10.28 -18.80
C ALA A 419 -15.56 -10.72 -18.10
N ARG A 420 -16.67 -10.02 -18.33
CA ARG A 420 -17.99 -10.36 -17.76
C ARG A 420 -18.51 -11.71 -18.27
N GLU A 421 -18.39 -11.97 -19.57
CA GLU A 421 -18.78 -13.23 -20.21
C GLU A 421 -17.90 -14.40 -19.71
N HIS A 422 -16.60 -14.16 -19.49
CA HIS A 422 -15.70 -15.14 -18.90
C HIS A 422 -16.07 -15.47 -17.43
N CYS A 423 -16.31 -14.46 -16.60
CA CYS A 423 -16.79 -14.67 -15.22
C CYS A 423 -18.14 -15.41 -15.17
N GLU A 424 -19.09 -15.08 -16.06
CA GLU A 424 -20.37 -15.79 -16.13
C GLU A 424 -20.19 -17.26 -16.59
N THR A 425 -19.17 -17.53 -17.40
CA THR A 425 -18.82 -18.90 -17.83
C THR A 425 -18.24 -19.71 -16.68
N ILE A 426 -17.26 -19.16 -15.94
CA ILE A 426 -16.68 -19.80 -14.75
C ILE A 426 -17.77 -20.10 -13.70
N VAL A 427 -18.71 -19.16 -13.48
CA VAL A 427 -19.84 -19.36 -12.54
C VAL A 427 -20.79 -20.47 -13.02
N LYS A 428 -20.96 -20.68 -14.33
CA LYS A 428 -21.73 -21.82 -14.87
C LYS A 428 -20.97 -23.13 -14.70
N GLU A 429 -19.66 -23.14 -14.95
CA GLU A 429 -18.79 -24.32 -14.82
C GLU A 429 -18.73 -24.81 -13.37
N HIS A 430 -18.38 -23.94 -12.40
CA HIS A 430 -18.42 -24.26 -10.97
C HIS A 430 -19.81 -24.72 -10.50
N LYS A 431 -20.90 -24.18 -11.07
CA LYS A 431 -22.26 -24.63 -10.73
C LYS A 431 -22.52 -26.07 -11.21
N VAL A 432 -22.03 -26.44 -12.39
CA VAL A 432 -22.12 -27.82 -12.92
C VAL A 432 -21.22 -28.76 -12.12
N GLU A 433 -20.03 -28.34 -11.75
CA GLU A 433 -19.10 -29.10 -10.90
C GLU A 433 -19.71 -29.38 -9.52
N ILE A 434 -20.19 -28.35 -8.81
CA ILE A 434 -20.88 -28.48 -7.51
C ILE A 434 -22.11 -29.39 -7.63
N GLN A 435 -22.87 -29.31 -8.73
CA GLN A 435 -24.01 -30.19 -8.97
C GLN A 435 -23.58 -31.65 -9.21
N THR A 436 -22.46 -31.86 -9.90
CA THR A 436 -21.90 -33.19 -10.19
C THR A 436 -21.37 -33.85 -8.91
N LEU A 437 -20.56 -33.12 -8.13
CA LEU A 437 -20.04 -33.56 -6.84
C LEU A 437 -21.17 -33.90 -5.85
N LYS A 438 -22.24 -33.10 -5.83
CA LYS A 438 -23.41 -33.34 -4.98
C LYS A 438 -24.18 -34.61 -5.37
N GLU A 439 -24.28 -34.92 -6.66
CA GLU A 439 -24.94 -36.15 -7.12
C GLU A 439 -24.03 -37.38 -6.94
N GLN A 440 -22.70 -37.21 -7.08
CA GLN A 440 -21.71 -38.24 -6.72
C GLN A 440 -21.79 -38.61 -5.23
N HIS A 441 -21.68 -37.65 -4.30
CA HIS A 441 -21.83 -37.93 -2.87
C HIS A 441 -23.18 -38.59 -2.54
N LYS A 442 -24.23 -38.28 -3.29
CA LYS A 442 -25.56 -38.89 -3.15
C LYS A 442 -25.60 -40.34 -3.68
N SER A 443 -24.83 -40.68 -4.71
CA SER A 443 -24.62 -42.07 -5.15
C SER A 443 -23.84 -42.84 -4.09
N GLU A 444 -22.68 -42.32 -3.67
CA GLU A 444 -21.81 -42.92 -2.65
C GLU A 444 -22.55 -43.19 -1.32
N ILE A 445 -23.37 -42.24 -0.84
CA ILE A 445 -24.23 -42.42 0.33
C ILE A 445 -25.30 -43.49 0.08
N SER A 446 -25.86 -43.59 -1.13
CA SER A 446 -26.86 -44.62 -1.46
C SER A 446 -26.23 -46.02 -1.50
N GLU A 447 -25.08 -46.16 -2.14
CA GLU A 447 -24.28 -47.39 -2.22
C GLU A 447 -23.78 -47.85 -0.84
N LEU A 448 -23.37 -46.91 0.02
CA LEU A 448 -22.99 -47.21 1.41
C LEU A 448 -24.19 -47.70 2.24
N ASN A 449 -25.37 -47.11 2.05
CA ASN A 449 -26.59 -47.58 2.71
C ASN A 449 -27.04 -48.96 2.18
N GLU A 450 -26.98 -49.20 0.87
CA GLU A 450 -27.32 -50.51 0.28
C GLU A 450 -26.36 -51.61 0.74
N THR A 451 -25.04 -51.34 0.73
CA THR A 451 -24.05 -52.29 1.22
C THR A 451 -24.22 -52.60 2.72
N LEU A 452 -24.45 -51.57 3.56
CA LEU A 452 -24.74 -51.73 4.99
C LEU A 452 -26.01 -52.56 5.25
N LEU A 453 -27.12 -52.26 4.54
CA LEU A 453 -28.36 -53.03 4.63
C LEU A 453 -28.16 -54.48 4.17
N SER A 454 -27.43 -54.71 3.08
CA SER A 454 -27.14 -56.06 2.58
C SER A 454 -26.24 -56.86 3.54
N GLY A 455 -25.34 -56.18 4.27
CA GLY A 455 -24.50 -56.79 5.31
C GLY A 455 -25.33 -57.23 6.50
N SER A 456 -26.15 -56.31 7.04
CA SER A 456 -27.07 -56.59 8.14
C SER A 456 -28.09 -57.67 7.79
N GLU A 457 -28.59 -57.73 6.55
CA GLU A 457 -29.47 -58.82 6.11
C GLU A 457 -28.75 -60.17 6.04
N LYS A 458 -27.51 -60.23 5.55
CA LYS A 458 -26.71 -61.48 5.55
C LYS A 458 -26.45 -61.99 6.97
N GLU A 459 -26.09 -61.09 7.88
CA GLU A 459 -25.90 -61.39 9.31
C GLU A 459 -27.21 -61.88 9.95
N ARG A 460 -28.32 -61.18 9.73
CA ARG A 460 -29.67 -61.58 10.16
C ARG A 460 -30.06 -62.96 9.63
N MET A 461 -29.71 -63.28 8.39
CA MET A 461 -29.97 -64.60 7.80
C MET A 461 -29.07 -65.69 8.40
N ALA A 462 -27.79 -65.41 8.65
CA ALA A 462 -26.88 -66.35 9.33
C ALA A 462 -27.39 -66.70 10.75
N LEU A 463 -27.79 -65.69 11.54
CA LEU A 463 -28.40 -65.89 12.85
C LEU A 463 -29.71 -66.72 12.79
N VAL A 464 -30.51 -66.56 11.73
CA VAL A 464 -31.71 -67.39 11.52
C VAL A 464 -31.36 -68.86 11.22
N PHE A 465 -30.27 -69.13 10.50
CA PHE A 465 -29.78 -70.50 10.29
C PHE A 465 -29.20 -71.10 11.58
N GLU A 466 -28.41 -70.35 12.35
CA GLU A 466 -27.89 -70.79 13.66
C GLU A 466 -29.04 -71.10 14.64
N MET A 467 -30.05 -70.23 14.73
CA MET A 467 -31.25 -70.47 15.53
C MET A 467 -32.06 -71.68 15.05
N GLN A 468 -31.99 -72.05 13.77
CA GLN A 468 -32.64 -73.25 13.24
C GLN A 468 -31.85 -74.52 13.58
N GLU A 469 -30.52 -74.49 13.43
CA GLU A 469 -29.66 -75.62 13.82
C GLU A 469 -29.77 -75.90 15.34
N LEU A 470 -29.74 -74.86 16.18
CA LEU A 470 -29.92 -75.00 17.63
C LEU A 470 -31.30 -75.57 18.00
N ARG A 471 -32.34 -75.33 17.20
CA ARG A 471 -33.66 -75.99 17.39
C ARG A 471 -33.61 -77.47 17.01
N GLU A 472 -32.98 -77.82 15.90
CA GLU A 472 -32.84 -79.21 15.45
C GLU A 472 -31.98 -80.02 16.43
N GLN A 473 -30.94 -79.41 17.01
CA GLN A 473 -30.16 -80.00 18.11
C GLN A 473 -31.02 -80.21 19.38
N LEU A 474 -31.88 -79.26 19.77
CA LEU A 474 -32.78 -79.40 20.92
C LEU A 474 -33.90 -80.44 20.69
N GLU A 475 -34.44 -80.52 19.47
CA GLU A 475 -35.46 -81.50 19.09
C GLU A 475 -34.86 -82.91 19.07
N LYS A 476 -33.65 -83.08 18.51
CA LYS A 476 -32.90 -84.34 18.61
C LYS A 476 -32.60 -84.73 20.06
N LEU A 477 -32.13 -83.81 20.90
CA LEU A 477 -31.88 -84.07 22.32
C LEU A 477 -33.17 -84.50 23.05
N THR A 478 -34.33 -84.00 22.62
CA THR A 478 -35.64 -84.39 23.14
C THR A 478 -36.01 -85.80 22.68
N GLN A 479 -35.77 -86.14 21.41
CA GLN A 479 -35.96 -87.51 20.89
C GLN A 479 -35.03 -88.52 21.57
N ASP A 480 -33.73 -88.23 21.69
CA ASP A 480 -32.73 -89.08 22.36
C ASP A 480 -33.13 -89.35 23.83
N LYS A 481 -33.70 -88.33 24.51
CA LYS A 481 -34.25 -88.45 25.87
C LYS A 481 -35.52 -89.31 25.92
N GLU A 482 -36.43 -89.18 24.96
CA GLU A 482 -37.63 -90.00 24.89
C GLU A 482 -37.30 -91.46 24.57
N GLU A 483 -36.32 -91.72 23.71
CA GLU A 483 -35.80 -93.07 23.46
C GLU A 483 -35.14 -93.65 24.72
N ALA A 484 -34.31 -92.88 25.43
CA ALA A 484 -33.71 -93.31 26.69
C ALA A 484 -34.76 -93.64 27.77
N VAL A 485 -35.87 -92.88 27.85
CA VAL A 485 -37.01 -93.18 28.72
C VAL A 485 -37.75 -94.45 28.27
N SER A 486 -37.95 -94.63 26.97
CA SER A 486 -38.55 -95.84 26.39
C SER A 486 -37.71 -97.09 26.69
N ASN A 487 -36.40 -97.02 26.45
CA ASN A 487 -35.43 -98.07 26.75
C ASN A 487 -35.38 -98.39 28.26
N TYR A 488 -35.50 -97.39 29.15
CA TYR A 488 -35.60 -97.60 30.60
C TYR A 488 -36.93 -98.23 31.04
N ASN A 489 -38.04 -97.92 30.37
CA ASN A 489 -39.33 -98.59 30.61
C ASN A 489 -39.27 -100.06 30.15
N SER A 490 -38.78 -100.31 28.93
CA SER A 490 -38.57 -101.67 28.39
C SER A 490 -37.66 -102.51 29.29
N LEU A 491 -36.53 -101.95 29.76
CA LEU A 491 -35.66 -102.63 30.71
C LEU A 491 -36.40 -102.99 32.01
N ARG A 492 -37.22 -102.09 32.55
CA ARG A 492 -38.05 -102.36 33.74
C ARG A 492 -39.02 -103.52 33.51
N GLU A 493 -39.71 -103.52 32.36
CA GLU A 493 -40.64 -104.60 31.98
C GLU A 493 -39.90 -105.94 31.84
N THR A 494 -38.71 -105.97 31.24
CA THR A 494 -37.90 -107.22 31.17
C THR A 494 -37.41 -107.69 32.54
N MET A 495 -37.13 -106.79 33.48
CA MET A 495 -36.78 -107.17 34.85
C MET A 495 -38.01 -107.70 35.62
N GLU A 496 -39.19 -107.15 35.39
CA GLU A 496 -40.44 -107.61 35.99
C GLU A 496 -40.86 -108.98 35.44
N THR A 497 -40.72 -109.24 34.13
CA THR A 497 -40.95 -110.58 33.56
C THR A 497 -39.93 -111.60 34.08
N LEU A 498 -38.63 -111.29 34.11
CA LEU A 498 -37.61 -112.17 34.69
C LEU A 498 -37.90 -112.50 36.17
N GLN A 499 -38.43 -111.54 36.94
CA GLN A 499 -38.84 -111.77 38.32
C GLN A 499 -40.03 -112.74 38.43
N THR A 500 -41.00 -112.70 37.49
CA THR A 500 -42.09 -113.70 37.43
C THR A 500 -41.61 -115.08 36.97
N GLU A 501 -40.75 -115.14 35.94
CA GLU A 501 -40.21 -116.40 35.41
C GLU A 501 -39.36 -117.15 36.44
N LEU A 502 -38.55 -116.46 37.24
CA LEU A 502 -37.81 -117.04 38.35
C LEU A 502 -38.74 -117.64 39.43
N GLY A 503 -39.88 -116.99 39.68
CA GLY A 503 -40.94 -117.51 40.56
C GLY A 503 -41.58 -118.79 40.04
N GLU A 504 -41.92 -118.84 38.75
CA GLU A 504 -42.47 -120.05 38.13
C GLU A 504 -41.46 -121.20 38.02
N SER A 505 -40.18 -120.88 37.73
CA SER A 505 -39.11 -121.87 37.56
C SER A 505 -38.87 -122.66 38.85
N ALA A 506 -38.84 -121.99 40.00
CA ALA A 506 -38.75 -122.63 41.31
C ALA A 506 -39.93 -123.61 41.59
N GLY A 507 -41.12 -123.30 41.07
CA GLY A 507 -42.28 -124.19 41.13
C GLY A 507 -42.11 -125.44 40.26
N LYS A 508 -41.68 -125.26 39.00
CA LYS A 508 -41.55 -126.34 38.00
C LYS A 508 -40.51 -127.39 38.39
N ILE A 509 -39.36 -126.97 38.93
CA ILE A 509 -38.28 -127.88 39.42
C ILE A 509 -38.80 -128.87 40.48
N SER A 510 -39.77 -128.46 41.31
CA SER A 510 -40.35 -129.32 42.36
C SER A 510 -41.26 -130.44 41.81
N GLN A 511 -41.70 -130.33 40.55
CA GLN A 511 -42.63 -131.26 39.89
C GLN A 511 -41.92 -132.22 38.91
N GLU A 512 -40.74 -131.84 38.42
CA GLU A 512 -40.00 -132.55 37.38
C GLU A 512 -39.27 -133.81 37.92
N LEU A 513 -38.84 -133.79 39.18
CA LEU A 513 -38.06 -134.87 39.83
C LEU A 513 -38.84 -136.20 39.93
N GLU A 514 -40.17 -136.16 40.09
CA GLU A 514 -41.01 -137.37 40.10
C GLU A 514 -41.22 -137.93 38.67
N SER A 515 -41.25 -137.04 37.67
CA SER A 515 -41.53 -137.38 36.26
C SER A 515 -40.35 -138.11 35.59
N MET A 516 -39.12 -137.79 36.00
CA MET A 516 -37.87 -138.34 35.44
C MET A 516 -37.76 -139.88 35.53
N LYS A 517 -38.54 -140.50 36.41
CA LYS A 517 -38.58 -141.96 36.63
C LYS A 517 -39.27 -142.75 35.50
N GLN A 518 -40.00 -142.08 34.61
CA GLN A 518 -40.91 -142.70 33.65
C GLN A 518 -40.50 -142.53 32.18
N GLN A 519 -39.54 -141.63 31.91
CA GLN A 519 -39.13 -141.25 30.55
C GLN A 519 -38.26 -142.30 29.82
N GLN A 520 -37.55 -143.16 30.56
CA GLN A 520 -36.51 -144.09 30.06
C GLN A 520 -37.00 -145.16 29.06
N ALA A 521 -38.30 -145.17 28.73
CA ALA A 521 -38.91 -146.02 27.70
C ALA A 521 -39.12 -145.31 26.34
N SER A 522 -38.92 -143.99 26.27
CA SER A 522 -39.27 -143.16 25.10
C SER A 522 -38.13 -143.00 24.07
N ASP A 523 -36.89 -143.02 24.53
CA ASP A 523 -35.68 -142.61 23.78
C ASP A 523 -35.46 -143.38 22.45
N VAL A 524 -36.03 -144.58 22.34
CA VAL A 524 -35.99 -145.42 21.13
C VAL A 524 -36.75 -144.80 19.94
N SER A 525 -37.75 -143.95 20.19
CA SER A 525 -38.54 -143.28 19.15
C SER A 525 -37.81 -142.08 18.53
N GLU A 526 -37.04 -141.35 19.33
CA GLU A 526 -36.49 -140.03 18.99
C GLU A 526 -35.44 -140.08 17.86
N LEU A 527 -34.67 -141.17 17.80
CA LEU A 527 -33.58 -141.35 16.83
C LEU A 527 -34.06 -141.39 15.37
N GLN A 528 -35.31 -141.79 15.11
CA GLN A 528 -35.86 -141.81 13.74
C GLN A 528 -36.34 -140.43 13.27
N GLN A 529 -36.53 -139.47 14.19
CA GLN A 529 -36.98 -138.12 13.87
C GLN A 529 -35.82 -137.17 13.56
N LYS A 530 -34.70 -137.30 14.29
CA LYS A 530 -33.50 -136.44 14.15
C LYS A 530 -32.91 -136.41 12.72
N LEU A 531 -32.90 -137.54 12.01
CA LEU A 531 -32.37 -137.63 10.64
C LEU A 531 -33.16 -136.78 9.61
N ARG A 532 -34.41 -136.42 9.90
CA ARG A 532 -35.25 -135.61 9.00
C ARG A 532 -35.16 -134.10 9.28
N ALA A 533 -34.61 -133.69 10.42
CA ALA A 533 -34.41 -132.28 10.75
C ALA A 533 -33.16 -131.69 10.08
N ALA A 534 -32.04 -132.42 10.11
CA ALA A 534 -30.73 -131.95 9.65
C ALA A 534 -30.66 -131.52 8.17
N PHE A 535 -31.55 -132.03 7.31
CA PHE A 535 -31.63 -131.58 5.92
C PHE A 535 -32.26 -130.20 5.77
N ASN A 536 -33.30 -129.87 6.55
CA ASN A 536 -33.96 -128.56 6.50
C ASN A 536 -33.04 -127.46 7.08
N GLU A 537 -32.29 -127.81 8.13
CA GLU A 537 -31.30 -126.93 8.78
C GLU A 537 -30.17 -126.51 7.82
N LYS A 538 -29.76 -127.40 6.90
CA LYS A 538 -28.73 -127.12 5.90
C LYS A 538 -29.16 -126.05 4.89
N ASP A 539 -30.45 -125.93 4.59
CA ASP A 539 -30.96 -124.97 3.59
C ASP A 539 -31.27 -123.60 4.23
N SER A 540 -31.76 -123.54 5.48
CA SER A 540 -31.96 -122.27 6.20
C SER A 540 -30.64 -121.61 6.63
N LEU A 541 -29.58 -122.38 6.87
CA LEU A 541 -28.23 -121.85 7.05
C LEU A 541 -27.69 -121.15 5.80
N LEU A 542 -28.02 -121.65 4.59
CA LEU A 542 -27.56 -121.05 3.33
C LEU A 542 -28.19 -119.66 3.10
N GLU A 543 -29.50 -119.54 3.35
CA GLU A 543 -30.21 -118.25 3.28
C GLU A 543 -29.71 -117.24 4.34
N THR A 544 -29.32 -117.73 5.52
CA THR A 544 -28.71 -116.92 6.57
C THR A 544 -27.31 -116.41 6.17
N VAL A 545 -26.50 -117.22 5.49
CA VAL A 545 -25.19 -116.80 4.96
C VAL A 545 -25.35 -115.71 3.89
N ASN A 546 -26.32 -115.84 2.98
CA ASN A 546 -26.56 -114.83 1.94
C ASN A 546 -26.94 -113.47 2.56
N ARG A 547 -27.87 -113.44 3.52
CA ARG A 547 -28.26 -112.21 4.23
C ARG A 547 -27.07 -111.57 4.97
N LEU A 548 -26.24 -112.37 5.65
CA LEU A 548 -25.03 -111.88 6.32
C LEU A 548 -23.97 -111.33 5.33
N GLN A 549 -23.99 -111.77 4.07
CA GLN A 549 -23.13 -111.20 3.03
C GLN A 549 -23.67 -109.86 2.52
N GLU A 550 -24.98 -109.73 2.28
CA GLU A 550 -25.61 -108.44 1.95
C GLU A 550 -25.43 -107.40 3.09
N GLU A 551 -25.59 -107.83 4.35
CA GLU A 551 -25.34 -106.98 5.53
C GLU A 551 -23.86 -106.55 5.64
N ARG A 552 -22.90 -107.42 5.25
CA ARG A 552 -21.48 -107.06 5.16
C ARG A 552 -21.22 -106.02 4.08
N GLU A 553 -21.75 -106.23 2.88
CA GLU A 553 -21.55 -105.32 1.74
C GLU A 553 -22.17 -103.93 2.04
N LYS A 554 -23.34 -103.90 2.70
CA LYS A 554 -23.93 -102.67 3.24
C LYS A 554 -23.06 -102.02 4.32
N SER A 555 -22.50 -102.80 5.25
CA SER A 555 -21.61 -102.27 6.30
C SER A 555 -20.34 -101.64 5.73
N LEU A 556 -19.77 -102.21 4.66
CA LEU A 556 -18.64 -101.64 3.93
C LEU A 556 -18.99 -100.32 3.22
N SER A 557 -20.20 -100.22 2.64
CA SER A 557 -20.69 -98.97 2.06
C SER A 557 -20.83 -97.86 3.12
N ASN A 558 -21.46 -98.18 4.26
CA ASN A 558 -21.61 -97.24 5.37
C ASN A 558 -20.24 -96.80 5.93
N GLN A 559 -19.24 -97.68 5.93
CA GLN A 559 -17.90 -97.33 6.44
C GLN A 559 -17.14 -96.36 5.51
N LEU A 560 -17.38 -96.39 4.20
CA LEU A 560 -16.87 -95.37 3.27
C LEU A 560 -17.54 -94.01 3.50
N GLU A 561 -18.86 -93.98 3.68
CA GLU A 561 -19.63 -92.77 3.97
C GLU A 561 -19.19 -92.11 5.29
N ILE A 562 -18.91 -92.91 6.34
CA ILE A 562 -18.37 -92.42 7.61
C ILE A 562 -16.98 -91.77 7.44
N GLU A 563 -16.09 -92.36 6.64
CA GLU A 563 -14.75 -91.82 6.43
C GLU A 563 -14.78 -90.54 5.55
N GLU A 564 -15.69 -90.45 4.57
CA GLU A 564 -15.92 -89.22 3.79
C GLU A 564 -16.50 -88.08 4.66
N LEU A 565 -17.50 -88.37 5.49
CA LEU A 565 -18.04 -87.42 6.48
C LEU A 565 -16.97 -86.94 7.45
N LYS A 566 -16.07 -87.83 7.88
CA LYS A 566 -14.94 -87.51 8.76
C LYS A 566 -13.93 -86.58 8.10
N CYS A 567 -13.50 -86.85 6.86
CA CYS A 567 -12.64 -85.92 6.10
C CYS A 567 -13.31 -84.54 5.91
N LYS A 568 -14.64 -84.48 5.81
CA LYS A 568 -15.39 -83.23 5.73
C LYS A 568 -15.44 -82.48 7.08
N ILE A 569 -15.55 -83.21 8.20
CA ILE A 569 -15.41 -82.65 9.56
C ILE A 569 -13.99 -82.08 9.77
N ASP A 570 -12.94 -82.83 9.41
CA ASP A 570 -11.55 -82.38 9.51
C ASP A 570 -11.32 -81.09 8.71
N SER A 571 -11.88 -81.01 7.49
CA SER A 571 -11.81 -79.82 6.62
C SER A 571 -12.51 -78.60 7.24
N LEU A 572 -13.73 -78.78 7.76
CA LEU A 572 -14.48 -77.71 8.45
C LEU A 572 -13.80 -77.28 9.75
N GLN A 573 -13.07 -78.19 10.42
CA GLN A 573 -12.31 -77.87 11.62
C GLN A 573 -11.04 -77.07 11.29
N GLU A 574 -10.37 -77.32 10.16
CA GLU A 574 -9.28 -76.49 9.64
C GLU A 574 -9.77 -75.08 9.22
N GLU A 575 -10.94 -74.99 8.59
CA GLU A 575 -11.58 -73.70 8.25
C GLU A 575 -11.96 -72.90 9.51
N ASN A 576 -12.55 -73.54 10.52
CA ASN A 576 -12.87 -72.92 11.82
C ASN A 576 -11.61 -72.45 12.56
N ASN A 577 -10.52 -73.22 12.53
CA ASN A 577 -9.23 -72.80 13.10
C ASN A 577 -8.68 -71.55 12.39
N THR A 578 -8.78 -71.53 11.05
CA THR A 578 -8.37 -70.39 10.22
C THR A 578 -9.20 -69.14 10.51
N MET A 579 -10.53 -69.29 10.65
CA MET A 579 -11.42 -68.19 11.02
C MET A 579 -11.12 -67.67 12.44
N THR A 580 -10.84 -68.57 13.39
CA THR A 580 -10.43 -68.20 14.76
C THR A 580 -9.14 -67.38 14.78
N ILE A 581 -8.14 -67.76 13.96
CA ILE A 581 -6.90 -66.96 13.79
C ILE A 581 -7.21 -65.58 13.21
N SER A 582 -8.10 -65.48 12.21
CA SER A 582 -8.50 -64.20 11.63
C SER A 582 -9.27 -63.31 12.61
N ILE A 583 -10.13 -63.89 13.47
CA ILE A 583 -10.83 -63.19 14.54
C ILE A 583 -9.83 -62.63 15.56
N ASN A 584 -8.87 -63.45 16.04
CA ASN A 584 -7.85 -63.01 16.99
C ASN A 584 -6.96 -61.89 16.43
N GLN A 585 -6.65 -61.92 15.13
CA GLN A 585 -5.91 -60.86 14.43
C GLN A 585 -6.73 -59.55 14.40
N LYS A 586 -8.02 -59.63 14.07
CA LYS A 586 -8.94 -58.48 14.09
C LYS A 586 -9.14 -57.91 15.50
N GLU A 587 -9.30 -58.76 16.52
CA GLU A 587 -9.43 -58.33 17.92
C GLU A 587 -8.16 -57.61 18.41
N THR A 588 -6.98 -58.06 17.99
CA THR A 588 -5.71 -57.37 18.25
C THR A 588 -5.69 -56.00 17.57
N ALA A 589 -6.04 -55.94 16.28
CA ALA A 589 -6.12 -54.68 15.52
C ALA A 589 -7.17 -53.69 16.07
N VAL A 590 -8.26 -54.17 16.69
CA VAL A 590 -9.24 -53.34 17.40
C VAL A 590 -8.63 -52.73 18.68
N LYS A 591 -7.94 -53.52 19.51
CA LYS A 591 -7.25 -53.00 20.71
C LYS A 591 -6.18 -51.96 20.37
N ASP A 592 -5.42 -52.22 19.31
CA ASP A 592 -4.49 -51.27 18.68
C ASP A 592 -5.15 -49.94 18.27
N LEU A 593 -6.44 -49.93 17.92
CA LEU A 593 -7.20 -48.73 17.58
C LEU A 593 -7.82 -48.08 18.82
N GLU A 594 -8.28 -48.85 19.80
CA GLU A 594 -8.75 -48.36 21.10
C GLU A 594 -7.64 -47.60 21.85
N GLU A 595 -6.42 -48.15 21.90
CA GLU A 595 -5.26 -47.46 22.48
C GLU A 595 -4.93 -46.16 21.74
N LYS A 596 -5.00 -46.15 20.39
CA LYS A 596 -4.81 -44.93 19.60
C LYS A 596 -5.90 -43.88 19.87
N ILE A 597 -7.15 -44.30 20.07
CA ILE A 597 -8.27 -43.42 20.45
C ILE A 597 -8.04 -42.82 21.85
N ILE A 598 -7.52 -43.58 22.81
CA ILE A 598 -7.15 -43.07 24.14
C ILE A 598 -6.04 -42.01 24.02
N VAL A 599 -4.95 -42.30 23.30
CA VAL A 599 -3.84 -41.35 23.10
C VAL A 599 -4.31 -40.07 22.41
N LEU A 600 -5.14 -40.18 21.36
CA LEU A 600 -5.74 -39.01 20.70
C LEU A 600 -6.70 -38.24 21.62
N THR A 601 -7.40 -38.91 22.54
CA THR A 601 -8.31 -38.27 23.49
C THR A 601 -7.53 -37.44 24.53
N ASP A 602 -6.43 -37.97 25.06
CA ASP A 602 -5.56 -37.20 25.97
C ASP A 602 -4.83 -36.06 25.24
N GLN A 603 -4.34 -36.26 24.01
CA GLN A 603 -3.78 -35.17 23.19
C GLN A 603 -4.80 -34.04 22.94
N ASN A 604 -6.04 -34.38 22.59
CA ASN A 604 -7.11 -33.38 22.42
C ASN A 604 -7.42 -32.64 23.74
N LYS A 605 -7.29 -33.31 24.89
CA LYS A 605 -7.48 -32.72 26.22
C LYS A 605 -6.36 -31.75 26.57
N ASP A 606 -5.11 -32.07 26.23
CA ASP A 606 -3.96 -31.19 26.46
C ASP A 606 -4.00 -29.96 25.53
N ILE A 607 -4.36 -30.13 24.25
CA ILE A 607 -4.63 -29.02 23.31
C ILE A 607 -5.75 -28.12 23.85
N LEU A 608 -6.83 -28.69 24.39
CA LEU A 608 -7.93 -27.92 25.00
C LEU A 608 -7.46 -27.11 26.24
N ASN A 609 -6.54 -27.65 27.03
CA ASN A 609 -5.93 -26.94 28.16
C ASN A 609 -5.03 -25.78 27.66
N GLU A 610 -4.22 -26.01 26.63
CA GLU A 610 -3.36 -24.98 26.02
C GLU A 610 -4.19 -23.83 25.41
N VAL A 611 -5.23 -24.16 24.64
CA VAL A 611 -6.19 -23.17 24.09
C VAL A 611 -6.87 -22.36 25.20
N LYS A 612 -7.17 -22.97 26.35
CA LYS A 612 -7.72 -22.27 27.52
C LYS A 612 -6.70 -21.31 28.13
N CYS A 613 -5.44 -21.73 28.32
CA CYS A 613 -4.38 -20.86 28.82
C CYS A 613 -4.06 -19.69 27.89
N LEU A 614 -4.05 -19.91 26.56
CA LEU A 614 -3.92 -18.84 25.56
C LEU A 614 -5.12 -17.88 25.58
N GLY A 615 -6.33 -18.38 25.86
CA GLY A 615 -7.52 -17.57 26.08
C GLY A 615 -7.40 -16.65 27.30
N GLU A 616 -6.90 -17.18 28.41
CA GLU A 616 -6.61 -16.43 29.65
C GLU A 616 -5.50 -15.40 29.43
N GLU A 617 -4.39 -15.76 28.78
CA GLU A 617 -3.31 -14.82 28.45
C GLU A 617 -3.81 -13.65 27.58
N ARG A 618 -4.60 -13.95 26.53
CA ARG A 618 -5.23 -12.95 25.67
C ARG A 618 -6.10 -11.97 26.46
N GLU A 619 -6.84 -12.45 27.46
CA GLU A 619 -7.65 -11.59 28.34
C GLU A 619 -6.75 -10.68 29.20
N THR A 620 -5.63 -11.18 29.75
CA THR A 620 -4.68 -10.33 30.48
C THR A 620 -3.99 -9.29 29.58
N LEU A 621 -3.73 -9.62 28.31
CA LEU A 621 -3.16 -8.68 27.33
C LEU A 621 -4.19 -7.61 26.94
N GLN A 622 -5.45 -8.01 26.71
CA GLN A 622 -6.54 -7.09 26.41
C GLN A 622 -6.77 -6.08 27.55
N GLU A 623 -6.74 -6.54 28.81
CA GLU A 623 -6.87 -5.64 29.96
C GLU A 623 -5.66 -4.69 30.09
N ARG A 624 -4.44 -5.17 29.79
CA ARG A 624 -3.23 -4.33 29.74
C ARG A 624 -3.33 -3.27 28.66
N CYS A 625 -3.86 -3.60 27.48
CA CYS A 625 -4.12 -2.63 26.40
C CYS A 625 -5.11 -1.54 26.82
N LYS A 626 -6.18 -1.86 27.57
CA LYS A 626 -7.09 -0.84 28.13
C LYS A 626 -6.36 0.09 29.11
N GLN A 627 -5.49 -0.46 29.95
CA GLN A 627 -4.72 0.33 30.93
C GLN A 627 -3.73 1.28 30.25
N GLU A 628 -2.98 0.82 29.22
CA GLU A 628 -2.13 1.71 28.44
C GLU A 628 -2.94 2.74 27.63
N GLN A 629 -4.10 2.36 27.09
CA GLN A 629 -5.01 3.30 26.42
C GLN A 629 -5.51 4.41 27.36
N GLY A 630 -5.78 4.08 28.63
CA GLY A 630 -6.09 5.07 29.67
C GLY A 630 -4.94 6.03 29.92
N LYS A 631 -3.70 5.52 30.08
CA LYS A 631 -2.51 6.39 30.23
C LYS A 631 -2.25 7.28 29.01
N VAL A 632 -2.54 6.80 27.81
CA VAL A 632 -2.45 7.62 26.58
C VAL A 632 -3.47 8.75 26.59
N GLN A 633 -4.66 8.54 27.17
CA GLN A 633 -5.64 9.61 27.39
C GLN A 633 -5.17 10.61 28.46
N GLU A 634 -4.64 10.14 29.60
CA GLU A 634 -4.06 11.00 30.64
C GLU A 634 -2.90 11.86 30.10
N LEU A 635 -2.00 11.28 29.31
CA LEU A 635 -0.89 11.99 28.67
C LEU A 635 -1.37 12.97 27.57
N GLN A 636 -2.46 12.66 26.86
CA GLN A 636 -3.05 13.59 25.90
C GLN A 636 -3.65 14.80 26.61
N GLU A 637 -4.37 14.61 27.73
CA GLU A 637 -4.86 15.71 28.56
C GLU A 637 -3.71 16.58 29.12
N GLU A 638 -2.61 15.97 29.57
CA GLU A 638 -1.42 16.70 30.04
C GLU A 638 -0.72 17.50 28.92
N VAL A 639 -0.65 16.92 27.70
CA VAL A 639 -0.17 17.62 26.49
C VAL A 639 -1.08 18.79 26.11
N ASP A 640 -2.39 18.63 26.19
CA ASP A 640 -3.34 19.71 25.85
C ASP A 640 -3.31 20.85 26.88
N VAL A 641 -3.13 20.53 28.17
CA VAL A 641 -2.85 21.54 29.21
C VAL A 641 -1.51 22.26 28.96
N ALA A 642 -0.46 21.55 28.54
CA ALA A 642 0.81 22.17 28.18
C ALA A 642 0.70 23.05 26.91
N ASN A 643 -0.10 22.65 25.92
CA ASN A 643 -0.40 23.44 24.73
C ASN A 643 -1.17 24.73 25.07
N GLN A 644 -2.17 24.62 25.96
CA GLN A 644 -2.92 25.76 26.49
C GLN A 644 -1.97 26.77 27.19
N TYR A 645 -1.08 26.27 28.05
CA TYR A 645 -0.07 27.10 28.73
C TYR A 645 0.89 27.77 27.75
N ASN A 646 1.38 27.05 26.74
CA ASN A 646 2.23 27.62 25.68
C ASN A 646 1.51 28.68 24.84
N SER A 647 0.22 28.50 24.54
CA SER A 647 -0.64 29.52 23.90
C SER A 647 -0.64 30.82 24.71
N ASP A 648 -0.87 30.72 26.01
CA ASP A 648 -1.02 31.90 26.87
C ASP A 648 0.34 32.55 27.17
N LEU A 649 1.42 31.77 27.20
CA LEU A 649 2.79 32.30 27.22
C LEU A 649 3.11 33.07 25.92
N LYS A 650 2.73 32.53 24.75
CA LYS A 650 2.95 33.14 23.44
C LYS A 650 2.23 34.49 23.31
N LYS A 651 0.93 34.56 23.66
CA LYS A 651 0.17 35.82 23.72
C LYS A 651 0.86 36.86 24.62
N LYS A 652 1.41 36.42 25.76
CA LYS A 652 2.08 37.30 26.72
C LYS A 652 3.44 37.81 26.22
N VAL A 653 4.15 37.02 25.40
CA VAL A 653 5.35 37.47 24.67
C VAL A 653 4.99 38.46 23.55
N GLU A 654 3.87 38.24 22.86
CA GLU A 654 3.34 39.15 21.85
C GLU A 654 2.95 40.51 22.46
N GLU A 655 2.17 40.53 23.56
CA GLU A 655 1.87 41.75 24.33
C GLU A 655 3.14 42.52 24.79
N LEU A 656 4.16 41.80 25.24
CA LEU A 656 5.40 42.42 25.73
C LEU A 656 6.23 43.00 24.58
N THR A 657 6.17 42.37 23.40
CA THR A 657 6.83 42.82 22.18
C THR A 657 6.13 44.05 21.61
N GLU A 658 4.80 44.09 21.63
CA GLU A 658 4.01 45.26 21.24
C GLU A 658 4.29 46.47 22.16
N ARG A 659 4.24 46.29 23.49
CA ARG A 659 4.61 47.34 24.47
C ARG A 659 6.06 47.81 24.32
N LEU A 660 6.98 46.93 23.92
CA LEU A 660 8.37 47.28 23.64
C LEU A 660 8.48 48.12 22.36
N ASN A 661 7.74 47.78 21.31
CA ASN A 661 7.69 48.55 20.08
C ASN A 661 7.09 49.95 20.30
N GLU A 662 6.01 50.07 21.07
CA GLU A 662 5.48 51.39 21.48
C GLU A 662 6.50 52.20 22.30
N ALA A 663 7.30 51.55 23.15
CA ALA A 663 8.33 52.23 23.92
C ALA A 663 9.49 52.71 23.03
N LEU A 664 9.79 51.98 21.95
CA LEU A 664 10.78 52.36 20.95
C LEU A 664 10.28 53.50 20.04
N THR A 665 9.02 53.50 19.61
CA THR A 665 8.44 54.63 18.85
C THR A 665 8.38 55.90 19.69
N ARG A 666 7.85 55.82 20.91
CA ARG A 666 7.86 56.95 21.87
C ARG A 666 9.28 57.44 22.19
N LYS A 667 10.28 56.56 22.19
CA LYS A 667 11.70 56.96 22.31
C LYS A 667 12.20 57.70 21.06
N ALA A 668 11.84 57.26 19.85
CA ALA A 668 12.21 57.94 18.62
C ALA A 668 11.59 59.35 18.53
N GLU A 669 10.29 59.48 18.84
CA GLU A 669 9.57 60.76 18.95
C GLU A 669 10.22 61.71 19.96
N ASN A 670 10.57 61.20 21.15
CA ASN A 670 11.32 61.95 22.16
C ASN A 670 12.74 62.32 21.73
N THR A 671 13.37 61.56 20.84
CA THR A 671 14.70 61.88 20.29
C THR A 671 14.58 63.00 19.25
N GLN A 672 13.62 62.90 18.33
CA GLN A 672 13.35 63.92 17.31
C GLN A 672 12.94 65.28 17.91
N THR A 673 12.14 65.28 18.97
CA THR A 673 11.77 66.51 19.68
C THR A 673 12.94 67.11 20.46
N LEU A 674 13.88 66.29 20.93
CA LEU A 674 15.12 66.76 21.57
C LEU A 674 16.07 67.38 20.53
N GLU A 675 16.26 66.76 19.37
CA GLU A 675 17.00 67.34 18.22
C GLU A 675 16.40 68.69 17.78
N GLN A 676 15.07 68.80 17.74
CA GLN A 676 14.39 70.07 17.45
C GLN A 676 14.70 71.15 18.49
N LEU A 677 14.68 70.81 19.79
CA LEU A 677 15.02 71.73 20.87
C LEU A 677 16.51 72.14 20.84
N GLU A 678 17.41 71.22 20.54
CA GLU A 678 18.84 71.54 20.34
C GLU A 678 19.05 72.50 19.17
N SER A 679 18.35 72.32 18.04
CA SER A 679 18.42 73.25 16.91
C SER A 679 17.90 74.67 17.25
N GLN A 680 16.86 74.78 18.10
CA GLN A 680 16.35 76.06 18.59
C GLN A 680 17.32 76.73 19.58
N ILE A 681 17.96 75.94 20.44
CA ILE A 681 19.02 76.44 21.34
C ILE A 681 20.20 76.96 20.51
N GLU A 682 20.62 76.25 19.47
CA GLU A 682 21.72 76.69 18.60
C GLU A 682 21.39 77.93 17.76
N SER A 683 20.13 78.14 17.36
CA SER A 683 19.72 79.41 16.73
C SER A 683 19.72 80.57 17.73
N LEU A 684 19.19 80.37 18.94
CA LEU A 684 19.18 81.39 20.00
C LEU A 684 20.59 81.75 20.49
N VAL A 685 21.52 80.78 20.51
CA VAL A 685 22.95 80.99 20.79
C VAL A 685 23.58 81.91 19.73
N ARG A 686 23.30 81.66 18.44
CA ARG A 686 23.77 82.50 17.33
C ARG A 686 23.16 83.90 17.35
N GLU A 687 21.87 84.05 17.65
CA GLU A 687 21.21 85.35 17.84
C GLU A 687 21.82 86.15 19.00
N ARG A 688 22.04 85.50 20.15
CA ARG A 688 22.71 86.10 21.32
C ARG A 688 24.12 86.59 20.97
N GLU A 689 24.88 85.83 20.17
CA GLU A 689 26.23 86.20 19.76
C GLU A 689 26.23 87.37 18.77
N ASN A 690 25.30 87.39 17.81
CA ASN A 690 25.07 88.53 16.93
C ASN A 690 24.72 89.81 17.73
N LEU A 691 23.74 89.73 18.64
CA LEU A 691 23.34 90.84 19.51
C LEU A 691 24.47 91.31 20.43
N SER A 692 25.32 90.40 20.91
CA SER A 692 26.51 90.75 21.70
C SER A 692 27.54 91.51 20.85
N SER A 693 27.71 91.13 19.58
CA SER A 693 28.60 91.86 18.65
C SER A 693 28.05 93.25 18.30
N GLU A 694 26.74 93.40 18.12
CA GLU A 694 26.09 94.68 17.86
C GLU A 694 26.17 95.61 19.09
N ALA A 695 25.93 95.07 20.29
CA ALA A 695 26.12 95.81 21.54
C ALA A 695 27.58 96.27 21.73
N HIS A 696 28.56 95.47 21.32
CA HIS A 696 29.97 95.86 21.34
C HIS A 696 30.28 96.99 20.34
N ASN A 697 29.74 96.91 19.12
CA ASN A 697 29.87 97.97 18.11
C ASN A 697 29.24 99.29 18.60
N LEU A 698 28.02 99.25 19.13
CA LEU A 698 27.33 100.41 19.71
C LEU A 698 28.05 100.99 20.94
N HIS A 699 28.79 100.17 21.69
CA HIS A 699 29.64 100.64 22.78
C HIS A 699 30.86 101.42 22.27
N GLU A 700 31.56 100.91 21.24
CA GLU A 700 32.66 101.63 20.59
C GLU A 700 32.18 102.90 19.85
N GLU A 701 30.95 102.92 19.31
CA GLU A 701 30.36 104.17 18.78
C GLU A 701 30.04 105.18 19.88
N ASN A 702 29.44 104.77 21.00
CA ASN A 702 29.23 105.66 22.16
C ASN A 702 30.55 106.24 22.67
N LYS A 703 31.61 105.42 22.69
CA LYS A 703 32.98 105.83 23.08
C LYS A 703 33.57 106.87 22.10
N LYS A 704 33.35 106.73 20.79
CA LYS A 704 33.69 107.77 19.78
C LYS A 704 32.88 109.05 20.00
N ILE A 705 31.57 108.94 20.21
CA ILE A 705 30.68 110.09 20.46
C ILE A 705 31.07 110.83 21.75
N ILE A 706 31.51 110.11 22.80
CA ILE A 706 32.06 110.72 24.02
C ILE A 706 33.35 111.49 23.70
N GLN A 707 34.27 110.91 22.94
CA GLN A 707 35.51 111.59 22.50
C GLN A 707 35.23 112.84 21.66
N GLU A 708 34.24 112.80 20.76
CA GLU A 708 33.81 113.98 20.00
C GLU A 708 33.14 115.03 20.89
N LYS A 709 32.26 114.62 21.81
CA LYS A 709 31.59 115.52 22.76
C LYS A 709 32.60 116.19 23.70
N ASP A 710 33.66 115.50 24.09
CA ASP A 710 34.70 116.05 24.95
C ASP A 710 35.68 116.95 24.16
N ARG A 711 35.95 116.66 22.88
CA ARG A 711 36.57 117.64 21.95
C ARG A 711 35.69 118.87 21.71
N LEU A 712 34.37 118.71 21.60
CA LEU A 712 33.43 119.84 21.46
C LEU A 712 33.34 120.65 22.76
N ARG A 713 33.45 120.00 23.93
CA ARG A 713 33.61 120.66 25.23
C ARG A 713 34.92 121.44 25.29
N GLU A 714 36.05 120.86 24.88
CA GLU A 714 37.35 121.53 24.85
C GLU A 714 37.34 122.74 23.90
N ASN A 715 36.71 122.62 22.73
CA ASN A 715 36.48 123.75 21.82
C ASN A 715 35.54 124.82 22.42
N LEU A 716 34.50 124.43 23.17
CA LEU A 716 33.64 125.37 23.89
C LEU A 716 34.37 126.07 25.03
N GLU A 717 35.17 125.35 25.82
CA GLU A 717 36.02 125.90 26.88
C GLU A 717 37.01 126.91 26.31
N LYS A 718 37.59 126.58 25.14
CA LYS A 718 38.45 127.49 24.38
C LYS A 718 37.70 128.75 23.94
N ILE A 719 36.50 128.62 23.36
CA ILE A 719 35.63 129.74 23.00
C ILE A 719 35.22 130.56 24.23
N MET A 720 35.04 129.94 25.40
CA MET A 720 34.81 130.66 26.67
C MET A 720 36.06 131.43 27.12
N SER A 721 37.26 130.86 27.01
CA SER A 721 38.51 131.59 27.31
C SER A 721 38.78 132.75 26.34
N GLU A 722 38.41 132.60 25.06
CA GLU A 722 38.45 133.68 24.07
C GLU A 722 37.38 134.76 24.38
N LYS A 723 36.22 134.36 24.91
CA LYS A 723 35.16 135.26 25.39
C LYS A 723 35.54 135.99 26.69
N ASP A 724 36.35 135.41 27.56
CA ASP A 724 36.90 136.11 28.73
C ASP A 724 37.96 137.14 28.32
N GLY A 725 38.73 136.86 27.26
CA GLY A 725 39.49 137.88 26.54
C GLY A 725 38.61 139.00 25.96
N TRP A 726 37.40 138.67 25.51
CA TRP A 726 36.39 139.64 25.05
C TRP A 726 35.80 140.47 26.20
N LEU A 727 35.69 139.92 27.42
CA LEU A 727 35.29 140.69 28.61
C LEU A 727 36.34 141.72 29.00
N ALA A 728 37.64 141.37 28.94
CA ALA A 728 38.72 142.34 29.09
C ALA A 728 38.65 143.43 28.00
N LEU A 729 38.30 143.07 26.76
CA LEU A 729 38.05 144.02 25.67
C LEU A 729 36.85 144.94 25.94
N LYS A 730 35.80 144.45 26.62
CA LYS A 730 34.60 145.23 26.99
C LYS A 730 34.91 146.28 28.06
N GLU A 731 35.65 145.93 29.11
CA GLU A 731 36.12 146.93 30.08
C GLU A 731 37.05 147.96 29.42
N HIS A 732 37.88 147.53 28.46
CA HIS A 732 38.67 148.46 27.67
C HIS A 732 37.82 149.38 26.79
N SER A 733 36.68 148.91 26.26
CA SER A 733 35.72 149.74 25.51
C SER A 733 35.03 150.79 26.38
N GLU A 734 34.51 150.39 27.56
CA GLU A 734 33.84 151.33 28.48
C GLU A 734 34.83 152.32 29.12
N SER A 735 36.05 151.85 29.40
CA SER A 735 37.16 152.72 29.81
C SER A 735 37.54 153.69 28.69
N LEU A 736 37.69 153.23 27.44
CA LEU A 736 37.99 154.06 26.27
C LEU A 736 36.79 154.87 25.73
N GLU A 737 35.70 155.01 26.49
CA GLU A 737 34.71 156.06 26.25
C GLU A 737 34.93 157.22 27.24
N LYS A 738 35.05 156.93 28.54
CA LYS A 738 35.66 157.83 29.54
C LYS A 738 37.09 158.23 29.19
N LYS A 739 37.70 157.47 28.27
CA LYS A 739 38.99 157.65 27.64
C LYS A 739 38.96 157.45 26.10
N LEU A 740 37.90 157.90 25.42
CA LEU A 740 38.07 158.72 24.20
C LEU A 740 38.07 160.21 24.53
N GLN A 741 38.03 160.42 25.84
CA GLN A 741 38.94 161.29 26.55
C GLN A 741 40.39 160.61 26.88
N ILE A 742 40.96 159.54 26.12
CA ILE A 742 42.29 158.67 25.82
C ILE A 742 43.04 157.35 26.52
N MET A 743 43.39 156.11 25.89
CA MET A 743 44.52 154.99 26.13
C MET A 743 44.63 153.48 25.41
N THR A 744 45.60 152.46 25.65
CA THR A 744 45.94 151.09 24.89
C THR A 744 46.75 149.80 25.55
N ALA A 745 47.04 148.55 24.92
CA ALA A 745 47.75 147.22 25.45
C ALA A 745 48.33 145.97 24.49
N GLU A 746 48.98 144.79 24.93
CA GLU A 746 49.80 143.65 24.17
C GLU A 746 49.94 142.06 24.70
N LYS A 747 50.68 140.99 24.10
CA LYS A 747 50.72 139.42 24.44
C LYS A 747 51.77 138.24 23.86
N ASP A 748 51.85 136.92 24.39
CA ASP A 748 52.18 135.44 23.87
C ASP A 748 53.53 134.47 23.88
N HIS A 749 53.55 133.04 24.08
CA HIS A 749 54.64 131.90 23.82
C HIS A 749 54.43 130.27 24.11
N ILE A 750 55.37 129.21 23.83
CA ILE A 750 55.22 127.62 23.78
C ILE A 750 56.48 126.54 24.02
N ALA A 751 56.40 125.13 24.29
CA ALA A 751 57.51 123.98 24.41
C ALA A 751 57.19 122.34 24.45
N THR A 752 58.14 121.26 24.47
CA THR A 752 57.97 119.66 24.40
C THR A 752 59.11 118.51 24.83
N LEU A 753 58.90 117.10 24.81
CA LEU A 753 59.78 115.75 24.77
C LEU A 753 59.96 114.66 26.02
N LEU A 754 60.45 113.32 26.18
CA LEU A 754 61.04 111.99 25.52
C LEU A 754 60.96 110.49 26.26
N GLU A 755 61.90 109.40 26.21
CA GLU A 755 61.71 107.81 26.29
C GLU A 755 62.74 106.69 27.02
N SER A 756 62.63 105.26 27.08
CA SER A 756 63.50 104.12 27.84
C SER A 756 63.43 102.45 27.62
N GLU A 757 64.14 101.44 28.34
CA GLU A 757 64.40 99.86 28.07
C GLU A 757 64.72 98.67 29.23
N GLN A 758 65.06 97.28 29.06
CA GLN A 758 65.14 96.03 30.07
C GLN A 758 65.62 94.44 29.75
N GLU A 759 66.17 93.45 30.65
CA GLU A 759 66.43 91.86 30.48
C GLU A 759 66.92 90.74 31.64
N CYS A 760 66.80 89.31 31.52
CA CYS A 760 67.64 87.99 31.87
C CYS A 760 67.49 86.77 33.02
N SER A 761 67.90 85.40 32.88
CA SER A 761 67.92 84.15 33.92
C SER A 761 68.50 82.58 33.67
N SER A 762 68.68 81.56 34.65
CA SER A 762 68.99 79.99 34.58
C SER A 762 69.17 78.97 35.88
N LEU A 763 69.17 77.58 35.76
CA LEU A 763 69.74 76.37 36.60
C LEU A 763 69.06 75.62 37.85
N VAL A 764 68.86 74.25 37.86
CA VAL A 764 68.96 73.28 39.05
C VAL A 764 68.89 71.73 38.75
N LYS A 765 69.77 70.91 39.38
CA LYS A 765 69.81 69.42 39.69
C LYS A 765 68.83 68.45 38.97
N ALA A 766 69.19 67.38 38.25
CA ALA A 766 70.40 66.52 38.16
C ALA A 766 70.70 65.56 39.34
N ARG A 767 69.77 64.66 39.75
CA ARG A 767 70.10 63.59 40.73
C ARG A 767 69.25 62.29 40.80
N LEU A 768 68.21 62.06 39.97
CA LEU A 768 67.18 61.04 40.26
C LEU A 768 67.00 59.86 39.26
N TYR A 769 67.85 59.72 38.23
CA TYR A 769 67.69 58.71 37.17
C TYR A 769 68.90 57.77 36.98
N HIS A 770 69.52 57.30 38.07
CA HIS A 770 70.73 56.45 37.99
C HIS A 770 70.84 55.45 39.17
N LEU A 771 69.85 54.58 39.42
CA LEU A 771 69.96 53.60 40.51
C LEU A 771 69.06 52.33 40.46
N LEU A 772 68.72 51.77 39.29
CA LEU A 772 67.86 50.57 39.24
C LEU A 772 68.30 49.50 38.22
N GLU A 773 69.58 49.08 38.27
CA GLU A 773 70.16 48.03 37.43
C GLU A 773 71.30 47.29 38.20
N GLN A 774 71.29 45.93 38.25
CA GLN A 774 72.32 44.96 38.80
C GLN A 774 72.29 44.52 40.32
N VAL A 775 72.99 43.40 40.68
CA VAL A 775 73.35 42.74 42.02
C VAL A 775 72.91 41.23 42.20
N GLU A 776 73.60 40.43 43.06
CA GLU A 776 73.56 38.94 43.26
C GLU A 776 73.86 38.48 44.75
N ILE A 777 73.46 37.27 45.25
CA ILE A 777 73.92 36.63 46.55
C ILE A 777 73.61 35.08 46.73
N SER A 778 74.42 34.32 47.53
CA SER A 778 74.38 32.82 47.82
C SER A 778 75.02 32.38 49.21
N ILE A 779 74.97 31.08 49.70
CA ILE A 779 75.65 30.47 50.94
C ILE A 779 75.59 28.87 51.06
N SER A 780 76.49 28.15 51.82
CA SER A 780 76.61 26.64 52.05
C SER A 780 77.00 26.19 53.54
N ASP A 781 77.46 24.99 54.05
CA ASP A 781 78.13 23.69 53.61
C ASP A 781 78.25 22.54 54.74
N SER A 782 79.02 21.40 54.58
CA SER A 782 79.64 20.43 55.63
C SER A 782 78.84 19.15 56.17
N ASP A 783 79.28 17.95 56.73
CA ASP A 783 80.50 17.02 56.85
C ASP A 783 80.27 15.58 57.55
N GLU A 784 81.31 14.71 57.77
CA GLU A 784 81.49 13.45 58.66
C GLU A 784 80.88 12.02 58.28
N CYS A 785 81.09 10.77 58.85
CA CYS A 785 82.13 9.86 59.54
C CYS A 785 81.49 8.40 59.81
N ASP A 786 82.00 7.22 60.34
CA ASP A 786 83.25 6.43 60.70
C ASP A 786 82.92 4.88 61.02
N SER A 787 83.85 3.88 61.25
CA SER A 787 83.53 2.42 61.54
C SER A 787 84.60 1.41 62.14
N PHE A 788 84.18 0.35 62.91
CA PHE A 788 84.96 -0.91 63.14
C PHE A 788 84.16 -2.21 63.51
N ASN A 789 83.07 -2.13 64.30
CA ASN A 789 82.42 -3.31 64.94
C ASN A 789 81.79 -4.37 64.00
N LEU A 790 81.71 -4.14 62.69
CA LEU A 790 80.95 -4.97 61.75
C LEU A 790 81.60 -6.33 61.45
N LEU A 791 82.92 -6.45 61.59
CA LEU A 791 83.67 -7.59 61.02
C LEU A 791 83.45 -8.93 61.75
N GLN A 792 83.14 -8.91 63.04
CA GLN A 792 83.02 -10.14 63.84
C GLN A 792 81.71 -10.91 63.59
N ILE A 793 80.61 -10.20 63.30
CA ILE A 793 79.28 -10.79 63.09
C ILE A 793 79.23 -11.61 61.80
N ALA A 794 79.96 -11.18 60.76
CA ALA A 794 79.90 -11.77 59.41
C ALA A 794 80.30 -13.25 59.34
N ASN A 795 81.19 -13.72 60.21
CA ASN A 795 81.70 -15.10 60.13
C ASN A 795 80.71 -16.17 60.64
N GLU A 796 79.88 -15.86 61.64
CA GLU A 796 78.87 -16.81 62.12
C GLU A 796 77.69 -16.93 61.14
N SER A 797 77.39 -15.86 60.38
CA SER A 797 76.40 -15.89 59.29
C SER A 797 76.74 -16.90 58.20
N LEU A 798 78.03 -17.03 57.87
CA LEU A 798 78.52 -17.85 56.75
C LEU A 798 78.29 -19.36 56.95
N ALA A 799 78.20 -19.82 58.20
CA ALA A 799 77.98 -21.23 58.53
C ALA A 799 76.53 -21.69 58.23
N LYS A 800 75.53 -20.89 58.63
CA LYS A 800 74.11 -21.19 58.41
C LYS A 800 73.73 -21.22 56.93
N MET A 801 74.29 -20.28 56.15
CA MET A 801 73.97 -20.11 54.73
C MET A 801 74.22 -21.39 53.88
N LYS A 802 75.11 -22.29 54.32
CA LYS A 802 75.39 -23.55 53.60
C LYS A 802 74.32 -24.63 53.76
N GLU A 803 73.57 -24.62 54.86
CA GLU A 803 72.50 -25.60 55.09
C GLU A 803 71.24 -25.19 54.32
N GLU A 804 70.93 -23.89 54.33
CA GLU A 804 69.86 -23.27 53.53
C GLU A 804 70.05 -23.51 52.02
N HIS A 805 71.29 -23.44 51.52
CA HIS A 805 71.61 -23.64 50.11
C HIS A 805 71.21 -25.03 49.55
N CYS A 806 71.17 -26.07 50.38
CA CYS A 806 70.75 -27.40 49.95
C CYS A 806 69.22 -27.49 49.76
N LEU A 807 68.45 -26.87 50.66
CA LEU A 807 66.98 -26.77 50.54
C LEU A 807 66.58 -25.80 49.41
N ALA A 808 67.37 -24.76 49.18
CA ALA A 808 67.17 -23.83 48.07
C ALA A 808 67.21 -24.52 46.69
N LEU A 809 68.10 -25.49 46.47
CA LEU A 809 68.15 -26.23 45.20
C LEU A 809 66.85 -27.03 44.94
N GLN A 810 66.38 -27.81 45.92
CA GLN A 810 65.19 -28.66 45.75
C GLN A 810 63.90 -27.84 45.60
N ASN A 811 63.86 -26.64 46.19
CA ASN A 811 62.78 -25.68 45.95
C ASN A 811 62.92 -25.01 44.58
N GLY A 812 64.14 -24.70 44.14
CA GLY A 812 64.43 -24.12 42.83
C GLY A 812 63.97 -24.98 41.65
N GLU A 813 64.15 -26.31 41.71
CA GLU A 813 63.62 -27.21 40.67
C GLU A 813 62.08 -27.21 40.59
N LYS A 814 61.39 -27.07 41.73
CA LYS A 814 59.93 -26.95 41.78
C LYS A 814 59.44 -25.60 41.30
N VAL A 815 60.16 -24.52 41.64
CA VAL A 815 59.91 -23.17 41.12
C VAL A 815 60.05 -23.16 39.61
N LEU A 816 61.15 -23.70 39.05
CA LEU A 816 61.35 -23.82 37.60
C LEU A 816 60.29 -24.67 36.87
N HIS A 817 59.64 -25.61 37.56
CA HIS A 817 58.49 -26.34 37.00
C HIS A 817 57.22 -25.49 37.02
N LEU A 818 56.97 -24.76 38.12
CA LEU A 818 55.80 -23.89 38.24
C LEU A 818 55.91 -22.68 37.31
N GLU A 819 57.09 -22.10 37.14
CA GLU A 819 57.36 -20.99 36.20
C GLU A 819 57.01 -21.38 34.77
N ARG A 820 57.41 -22.57 34.30
CA ARG A 820 57.05 -23.06 32.94
C ARG A 820 55.57 -23.35 32.78
N GLU A 821 54.90 -23.82 33.82
CA GLU A 821 53.44 -24.07 33.76
C GLU A 821 52.65 -22.75 33.82
N VAL A 822 53.14 -21.74 34.54
CA VAL A 822 52.63 -20.37 34.49
C VAL A 822 52.86 -19.77 33.10
N GLU A 823 54.08 -19.85 32.55
CA GLU A 823 54.41 -19.37 31.20
C GLU A 823 53.50 -20.01 30.12
N ARG A 824 53.28 -21.34 30.21
CA ARG A 824 52.35 -22.07 29.34
C ARG A 824 50.89 -21.61 29.48
N LEU A 825 50.43 -21.36 30.71
CA LEU A 825 49.07 -20.84 30.98
C LEU A 825 48.92 -19.37 30.56
N GLU A 826 49.98 -18.57 30.65
CA GLU A 826 50.02 -17.20 30.16
C GLU A 826 50.00 -17.15 28.63
N GLU A 827 50.71 -18.04 27.93
CA GLU A 827 50.60 -18.19 26.47
C GLU A 827 49.20 -18.64 26.03
N GLU A 828 48.59 -19.60 26.73
CA GLU A 828 47.24 -20.11 26.47
C GLU A 828 46.18 -19.01 26.68
N ASN A 829 46.24 -18.30 27.80
CA ASN A 829 45.39 -17.14 28.07
C ASN A 829 45.63 -16.00 27.06
N ALA A 830 46.88 -15.73 26.68
CA ALA A 830 47.21 -14.76 25.64
C ALA A 830 46.71 -15.19 24.25
N ALA A 831 46.56 -16.47 23.96
CA ALA A 831 45.90 -16.97 22.75
C ALA A 831 44.38 -16.74 22.80
N GLN A 832 43.71 -17.16 23.88
CA GLN A 832 42.26 -16.91 24.09
C GLN A 832 41.93 -15.40 24.07
N CYS A 833 42.75 -14.57 24.71
CA CYS A 833 42.63 -13.11 24.66
C CYS A 833 42.83 -12.52 23.25
N ARG A 834 43.57 -13.17 22.35
CA ARG A 834 43.69 -12.75 20.94
C ARG A 834 42.47 -13.18 20.14
N GLU A 835 41.98 -14.40 20.35
CA GLU A 835 40.77 -14.93 19.72
C GLU A 835 39.53 -14.09 20.08
N HIS A 836 39.29 -13.83 21.38
CA HIS A 836 38.21 -12.97 21.83
C HIS A 836 38.31 -11.54 21.28
N ARG A 837 39.53 -10.98 21.13
CA ARG A 837 39.71 -9.66 20.49
C ARG A 837 39.40 -9.69 18.99
N SER A 838 39.72 -10.76 18.27
CA SER A 838 39.31 -10.91 16.87
C SER A 838 37.79 -10.96 16.78
N LEU A 839 37.15 -11.82 17.56
CA LEU A 839 35.69 -11.98 17.57
C LEU A 839 34.96 -10.67 17.91
N ILE A 840 35.47 -9.89 18.88
CA ILE A 840 34.96 -8.54 19.17
C ILE A 840 35.13 -7.60 17.97
N GLN A 841 36.29 -7.58 17.32
CA GLN A 841 36.51 -6.77 16.12
C GLN A 841 35.63 -7.20 14.94
N ASP A 842 35.32 -8.48 14.81
CA ASP A 842 34.45 -9.01 13.76
C ASP A 842 32.98 -8.64 14.03
N PHE A 843 32.50 -8.72 15.28
CA PHE A 843 31.22 -8.15 15.68
C PHE A 843 31.16 -6.61 15.52
N GLU A 844 32.25 -5.88 15.74
CA GLU A 844 32.32 -4.43 15.48
C GLU A 844 32.23 -4.10 13.99
N LYS A 845 32.85 -4.91 13.11
CA LYS A 845 32.70 -4.79 11.64
C LYS A 845 31.28 -5.09 11.19
N GLU A 846 30.67 -6.16 11.70
CA GLU A 846 29.29 -6.54 11.41
C GLU A 846 28.31 -5.42 11.83
N LYS A 847 28.49 -4.90 13.05
CA LYS A 847 27.71 -3.76 13.59
C LYS A 847 27.90 -2.46 12.79
N LEU A 848 29.04 -2.28 12.13
CA LEU A 848 29.26 -1.18 11.19
C LEU A 848 28.54 -1.42 9.85
N HIS A 849 28.63 -2.62 9.27
CA HIS A 849 27.91 -2.98 8.04
C HIS A 849 26.39 -2.86 8.23
N LEU A 850 25.83 -3.45 9.30
CA LEU A 850 24.40 -3.34 9.64
C LEU A 850 23.96 -1.88 9.87
N ARG A 851 24.85 -1.00 10.34
CA ARG A 851 24.57 0.44 10.48
C ARG A 851 24.60 1.15 9.12
N GLU A 852 25.49 0.75 8.22
CA GLU A 852 25.59 1.30 6.87
C GLU A 852 24.44 0.84 5.97
N GLU A 853 24.07 -0.44 6.04
CA GLU A 853 22.85 -1.00 5.41
C GLU A 853 21.59 -0.30 5.94
N LEU A 854 21.43 -0.20 7.27
CA LEU A 854 20.30 0.52 7.86
C LEU A 854 20.25 1.98 7.40
N LYS A 855 21.40 2.66 7.31
CA LYS A 855 21.49 4.03 6.77
C LYS A 855 21.15 4.08 5.27
N GLY A 856 21.52 3.07 4.50
CA GLY A 856 21.10 2.88 3.11
C GLY A 856 19.57 2.81 3.02
N VAL A 857 18.95 1.90 3.76
CA VAL A 857 17.48 1.74 3.83
C VAL A 857 16.77 3.02 4.31
N TRP A 858 17.33 3.77 5.26
CA TRP A 858 16.79 5.09 5.62
C TRP A 858 16.90 6.11 4.47
N SER A 859 18.01 6.10 3.73
CA SER A 859 18.20 7.00 2.57
C SER A 859 17.26 6.65 1.41
N GLU A 860 17.08 5.35 1.15
CA GLU A 860 16.14 4.83 0.16
C GLU A 860 14.68 5.13 0.54
N LYS A 861 14.33 4.97 1.83
CA LYS A 861 13.04 5.38 2.37
C LYS A 861 12.81 6.89 2.24
N GLU A 862 13.82 7.72 2.48
CA GLU A 862 13.71 9.17 2.27
C GLU A 862 13.56 9.55 0.78
N THR A 863 14.19 8.83 -0.15
CA THR A 863 13.92 9.03 -1.58
C THR A 863 12.51 8.59 -1.95
N LEU A 864 12.07 7.40 -1.57
CA LEU A 864 10.72 6.92 -1.85
C LEU A 864 9.64 7.81 -1.22
N GLN A 865 9.89 8.36 -0.03
CA GLN A 865 8.99 9.33 0.62
C GLN A 865 8.93 10.66 -0.16
N ARG A 866 10.04 11.12 -0.76
CA ARG A 866 10.06 12.27 -1.67
C ARG A 866 9.34 11.95 -2.99
N ASP A 867 9.57 10.79 -3.59
CA ASP A 867 8.89 10.34 -4.80
C ASP A 867 7.36 10.25 -4.60
N ILE A 868 6.92 9.77 -3.43
CA ILE A 868 5.51 9.75 -3.02
C ILE A 868 4.97 11.17 -2.80
N GLN A 869 5.76 12.11 -2.26
CA GLN A 869 5.37 13.51 -2.12
C GLN A 869 5.27 14.23 -3.46
N GLU A 870 6.17 13.96 -4.41
CA GLU A 870 6.09 14.47 -5.78
C GLU A 870 4.90 13.86 -6.53
N LEU A 871 4.66 12.55 -6.42
CA LEU A 871 3.52 11.88 -7.04
C LEU A 871 2.17 12.38 -6.48
N THR A 872 2.06 12.57 -5.17
CA THR A 872 0.85 13.15 -4.56
C THR A 872 0.66 14.61 -4.97
N SER A 873 1.73 15.42 -5.01
CA SER A 873 1.67 16.80 -5.50
C SER A 873 1.24 16.89 -6.98
N ALA A 874 1.75 15.98 -7.82
CA ALA A 874 1.34 15.86 -9.23
C ALA A 874 -0.12 15.41 -9.36
N SER A 875 -0.58 14.48 -8.51
CA SER A 875 -1.98 14.04 -8.49
C SER A 875 -2.93 15.16 -8.03
N GLU A 876 -2.54 15.99 -7.06
CA GLU A 876 -3.34 17.12 -6.60
C GLU A 876 -3.37 18.24 -7.65
N LYS A 877 -2.24 18.52 -8.32
CA LYS A 877 -2.20 19.42 -9.48
C LYS A 877 -3.13 18.93 -10.60
N THR A 878 -3.12 17.63 -10.89
CA THR A 878 -4.02 17.01 -11.88
C THR A 878 -5.49 17.06 -11.41
N ARG A 879 -5.76 16.94 -10.10
CA ARG A 879 -7.10 17.09 -9.51
C ARG A 879 -7.63 18.51 -9.68
N ILE A 880 -6.80 19.52 -9.40
CA ILE A 880 -7.14 20.94 -9.59
C ILE A 880 -7.39 21.23 -11.07
N GLU A 881 -6.48 20.82 -11.97
CA GLU A 881 -6.68 20.98 -13.42
C GLU A 881 -7.98 20.31 -13.92
N ASN A 882 -8.36 19.16 -13.35
CA ASN A 882 -9.64 18.51 -13.64
C ASN A 882 -10.85 19.24 -13.02
N GLN A 883 -10.69 19.96 -11.91
CA GLN A 883 -11.73 20.82 -11.34
C GLN A 883 -11.93 22.09 -12.18
N ASP A 884 -10.84 22.72 -12.62
CA ASP A 884 -10.88 23.88 -13.51
C ASP A 884 -11.49 23.52 -14.87
N LEU A 885 -11.10 22.37 -15.45
CA LEU A 885 -11.73 21.86 -16.69
C LEU A 885 -13.23 21.58 -16.50
N ARG A 886 -13.66 21.07 -15.34
CA ARG A 886 -15.09 20.89 -15.03
C ARG A 886 -15.81 22.23 -14.91
N ALA A 887 -15.24 23.21 -14.22
CA ALA A 887 -15.81 24.56 -14.12
C ALA A 887 -15.95 25.24 -15.49
N ASN A 888 -14.95 25.10 -16.36
CA ASN A 888 -15.02 25.59 -17.74
C ASN A 888 -16.10 24.86 -18.56
N ILE A 889 -16.28 23.54 -18.39
CA ILE A 889 -17.35 22.78 -19.05
C ILE A 889 -18.73 23.21 -18.53
N GLU A 890 -18.88 23.45 -17.22
CA GLU A 890 -20.08 23.98 -16.59
C GLU A 890 -20.45 25.36 -17.16
N GLU A 891 -19.48 26.28 -17.25
CA GLU A 891 -19.67 27.62 -17.80
C GLU A 891 -20.03 27.59 -19.30
N ILE A 892 -19.37 26.74 -20.10
CA ILE A 892 -19.70 26.52 -21.51
C ILE A 892 -21.12 25.94 -21.65
N THR A 893 -21.52 25.02 -20.77
CA THR A 893 -22.87 24.42 -20.77
C THR A 893 -23.93 25.45 -20.40
N GLN A 894 -23.66 26.34 -19.43
CA GLN A 894 -24.54 27.46 -19.10
C GLN A 894 -24.65 28.49 -20.23
N LYS A 895 -23.53 28.82 -20.91
CA LYS A 895 -23.53 29.66 -22.12
C LYS A 895 -24.35 29.03 -23.25
N LEU A 896 -24.20 27.73 -23.49
CA LEU A 896 -25.00 27.01 -24.50
C LEU A 896 -26.49 27.01 -24.15
N ALA A 897 -26.87 26.76 -22.89
CA ALA A 897 -28.27 26.84 -22.45
C ALA A 897 -28.85 28.26 -22.56
N PHE A 898 -28.04 29.30 -22.32
CA PHE A 898 -28.44 30.70 -22.55
C PHE A 898 -28.68 30.98 -24.04
N TYR A 899 -27.78 30.54 -24.94
CA TYR A 899 -27.99 30.69 -26.39
C TYR A 899 -29.19 29.87 -26.89
N GLU A 900 -29.41 28.65 -26.39
CA GLU A 900 -30.57 27.83 -26.76
C GLU A 900 -31.88 28.49 -26.28
N THR A 901 -31.89 29.12 -25.10
CA THR A 901 -33.01 29.92 -24.62
C THR A 901 -33.26 31.14 -25.50
N GLN A 902 -32.21 31.89 -25.86
CA GLN A 902 -32.29 33.05 -26.75
C GLN A 902 -32.83 32.68 -28.14
N ILE A 903 -32.42 31.52 -28.69
CA ILE A 903 -32.94 30.98 -29.95
C ILE A 903 -34.43 30.60 -29.81
N GLN A 904 -34.85 30.00 -28.69
CA GLN A 904 -36.27 29.72 -28.45
C GLN A 904 -37.13 30.97 -28.24
N GLU A 905 -36.59 32.05 -27.68
CA GLU A 905 -37.29 33.32 -27.56
C GLU A 905 -37.46 34.02 -28.92
N GLN A 906 -36.40 34.04 -29.74
CA GLN A 906 -36.50 34.51 -31.14
C GLN A 906 -37.54 33.71 -31.95
N GLN A 907 -37.64 32.39 -31.74
CA GLN A 907 -38.65 31.55 -32.39
C GLN A 907 -40.09 31.73 -31.84
N LYS A 908 -40.29 32.46 -30.73
CA LYS A 908 -41.62 32.75 -30.15
C LYS A 908 -42.10 34.20 -30.38
N GLY A 909 -41.26 35.05 -30.99
CA GLY A 909 -41.63 36.41 -31.41
C GLY A 909 -42.55 36.44 -32.64
N SER A 910 -43.84 36.13 -32.45
CA SER A 910 -44.83 35.99 -33.54
C SER A 910 -45.26 37.33 -34.18
N GLY A 911 -44.33 38.00 -34.86
CA GLY A 911 -44.57 39.23 -35.62
C GLY A 911 -43.60 39.46 -36.78
N GLU A 912 -42.39 38.89 -36.74
CA GLU A 912 -41.38 39.16 -37.77
C GLU A 912 -41.48 38.25 -38.99
N GLN A 913 -42.10 37.06 -38.91
CA GLN A 913 -42.09 36.12 -40.04
C GLN A 913 -42.93 36.55 -41.24
N ASP A 914 -44.06 37.24 -41.03
CA ASP A 914 -44.84 37.84 -42.13
C ASP A 914 -44.10 39.05 -42.74
N ASN A 915 -43.42 39.83 -41.90
CA ASN A 915 -42.61 40.96 -42.32
C ASN A 915 -41.35 40.49 -43.10
N LEU A 916 -40.77 39.37 -42.69
CA LEU A 916 -39.65 38.71 -43.37
C LEU A 916 -40.10 38.10 -44.71
N ASN A 917 -41.30 37.49 -44.79
CA ASN A 917 -41.89 37.04 -46.05
C ASN A 917 -42.13 38.21 -47.02
N PHE A 918 -42.71 39.31 -46.55
CA PHE A 918 -42.90 40.52 -47.36
C PHE A 918 -41.56 41.09 -47.86
N MET A 919 -40.56 41.15 -46.97
CA MET A 919 -39.18 41.50 -47.33
C MET A 919 -38.55 40.50 -48.31
N LEU A 920 -38.86 39.20 -48.22
CA LEU A 920 -38.35 38.18 -49.15
C LEU A 920 -38.99 38.31 -50.54
N GLU A 921 -40.29 38.60 -50.63
CA GLU A 921 -40.99 38.84 -51.90
C GLU A 921 -40.55 40.17 -52.54
N GLN A 922 -40.33 41.21 -51.73
CA GLN A 922 -39.68 42.44 -52.18
C GLN A 922 -38.24 42.18 -52.64
N LYS A 923 -37.45 41.39 -51.90
CA LYS A 923 -36.07 41.08 -52.30
C LYS A 923 -35.99 40.12 -53.48
N GLU A 924 -36.93 39.20 -53.69
CA GLU A 924 -37.01 38.39 -54.91
C GLU A 924 -37.36 39.24 -56.14
N THR A 925 -38.24 40.24 -56.00
CA THR A 925 -38.56 41.17 -57.09
C THR A 925 -37.42 42.14 -57.39
N GLU A 926 -36.73 42.66 -56.37
CA GLU A 926 -35.47 43.40 -56.54
C GLU A 926 -34.37 42.53 -57.17
N LEU A 927 -34.19 41.27 -56.74
CA LEU A 927 -33.18 40.36 -57.29
C LEU A 927 -33.52 39.95 -58.74
N ARG A 928 -34.82 39.93 -59.11
CA ARG A 928 -35.26 39.75 -60.50
C ARG A 928 -34.89 40.96 -61.36
N ASN A 929 -35.16 42.18 -60.89
CA ASN A 929 -34.73 43.41 -61.56
C ASN A 929 -33.20 43.47 -61.69
N VAL A 930 -32.45 43.23 -60.60
CA VAL A 930 -30.98 43.19 -60.60
C VAL A 930 -30.41 42.10 -61.51
N LYS A 931 -31.13 40.99 -61.73
CA LYS A 931 -30.77 39.93 -62.68
C LYS A 931 -31.00 40.34 -64.13
N ASP A 932 -32.03 41.13 -64.42
CA ASP A 932 -32.31 41.68 -65.74
C ASP A 932 -31.38 42.89 -66.04
N GLU A 933 -31.00 43.66 -65.02
CA GLU A 933 -29.93 44.67 -65.06
C GLU A 933 -28.56 44.03 -65.26
N LEU A 934 -28.21 42.93 -64.56
CA LEU A 934 -26.99 42.16 -64.80
C LEU A 934 -26.96 41.55 -66.21
N SER A 935 -28.11 41.12 -66.73
CA SER A 935 -28.22 40.66 -68.11
C SER A 935 -27.98 41.79 -69.11
N SER A 936 -28.42 43.01 -68.78
CA SER A 936 -28.17 44.22 -69.58
C SER A 936 -26.71 44.70 -69.48
N LEU A 937 -26.10 44.64 -68.29
CA LEU A 937 -24.71 45.02 -68.03
C LEU A 937 -23.72 44.02 -68.65
N LYS A 938 -24.06 42.72 -68.67
CA LYS A 938 -23.28 41.67 -69.33
C LYS A 938 -23.15 41.92 -70.84
N ASN A 939 -24.24 42.34 -71.48
CA ASN A 939 -24.25 42.75 -72.90
C ASN A 939 -23.45 44.04 -73.18
N LEU A 940 -22.98 44.74 -72.13
CA LEU A 940 -22.22 46.00 -72.20
C LEU A 940 -20.73 45.76 -71.85
N MET A 941 -20.43 44.80 -70.97
CA MET A 941 -19.06 44.32 -70.71
C MET A 941 -18.44 43.58 -71.90
N GLU A 942 -19.24 42.95 -72.78
CA GLU A 942 -18.75 42.22 -73.96
C GLU A 942 -18.09 43.13 -75.03
N THR A 943 -18.09 44.46 -74.82
CA THR A 943 -17.51 45.46 -75.73
C THR A 943 -16.24 46.17 -75.25
N LEU A 944 -15.64 45.80 -74.10
CA LEU A 944 -14.45 46.49 -73.54
C LEU A 944 -13.36 45.51 -73.04
N THR A 945 -12.52 45.03 -73.96
CA THR A 945 -11.34 44.22 -73.65
C THR A 945 -10.09 44.71 -74.40
N GLU A 946 -9.17 45.42 -73.72
CA GLU A 946 -7.79 45.59 -74.20
C GLU A 946 -6.82 46.07 -73.09
N LYS A 947 -5.59 45.51 -73.07
CA LYS A 947 -4.33 46.00 -72.42
C LYS A 947 -4.30 46.04 -70.87
N THR A 948 -3.58 45.13 -70.19
CA THR A 948 -2.12 45.14 -69.83
C THR A 948 -1.74 46.17 -68.73
N ASP A 949 -0.81 45.93 -67.80
CA ASP A 949 0.23 44.90 -67.60
C ASP A 949 0.37 44.48 -66.12
N GLN A 950 0.84 43.25 -65.83
CA GLN A 950 1.71 42.93 -64.67
C GLN A 950 2.22 41.48 -64.71
N GLN A 951 3.41 41.26 -65.28
CA GLN A 951 3.95 39.91 -65.53
C GLN A 951 4.79 39.31 -64.38
N SER A 952 4.89 40.00 -63.24
CA SER A 952 5.80 39.63 -62.13
C SER A 952 5.25 38.54 -61.19
N LEU A 953 3.99 38.64 -60.74
CA LEU A 953 3.43 37.68 -59.77
C LEU A 953 3.29 36.26 -60.32
N VAL A 954 3.11 36.12 -61.64
CA VAL A 954 2.87 34.81 -62.28
C VAL A 954 4.07 33.87 -62.11
N ALA A 955 5.30 34.39 -62.22
CA ALA A 955 6.51 33.58 -62.05
C ALA A 955 6.69 33.09 -60.60
N GLU A 956 6.42 33.96 -59.62
CA GLU A 956 6.55 33.66 -58.19
C GLU A 956 5.49 32.65 -57.72
N LEU A 957 4.27 32.74 -58.25
CA LEU A 957 3.22 31.75 -58.04
C LEU A 957 3.57 30.39 -58.66
N GLN A 958 4.14 30.35 -59.87
CA GLN A 958 4.58 29.10 -60.49
C GLN A 958 5.74 28.43 -59.71
N GLU A 959 6.67 29.21 -59.16
CA GLU A 959 7.72 28.67 -58.28
C GLU A 959 7.15 28.14 -56.95
N LYS A 960 6.14 28.82 -56.38
CA LYS A 960 5.46 28.37 -55.15
C LYS A 960 4.65 27.08 -55.37
N ILE A 961 4.01 26.92 -56.53
CA ILE A 961 3.35 25.67 -56.94
C ILE A 961 4.37 24.53 -57.07
N GLY A 962 5.49 24.74 -57.77
CA GLY A 962 6.52 23.70 -57.93
C GLY A 962 7.17 23.24 -56.62
N ARG A 963 7.24 24.11 -55.60
CA ARG A 963 7.62 23.72 -54.23
C ARG A 963 6.60 22.79 -53.57
N LEU A 964 5.31 23.11 -53.65
CA LEU A 964 4.22 22.32 -53.06
C LEU A 964 4.04 20.96 -53.75
N GLU A 965 4.21 20.88 -55.07
CA GLU A 965 4.18 19.61 -55.82
C GLU A 965 5.31 18.67 -55.37
N LYS A 966 6.51 19.20 -55.14
CA LYS A 966 7.65 18.42 -54.61
C LYS A 966 7.40 17.94 -53.19
N GLU A 967 6.86 18.79 -52.32
CA GLU A 967 6.50 18.39 -50.94
C GLU A 967 5.40 17.32 -50.91
N SER A 968 4.42 17.42 -51.80
CA SER A 968 3.36 16.42 -52.00
C SER A 968 3.94 15.06 -52.41
N ALA A 969 4.89 15.05 -53.36
CA ALA A 969 5.58 13.83 -53.78
C ALA A 969 6.38 13.18 -52.62
N GLU A 970 7.10 13.97 -51.83
CA GLU A 970 7.85 13.47 -50.65
C GLU A 970 6.93 12.95 -49.54
N LYS A 971 5.77 13.59 -49.30
CA LYS A 971 4.73 13.09 -48.39
C LYS A 971 4.13 11.77 -48.91
N GLY A 972 3.90 11.64 -50.21
CA GLY A 972 3.45 10.41 -50.85
C GLY A 972 4.46 9.26 -50.71
N GLU A 973 5.75 9.52 -50.87
CA GLU A 973 6.79 8.49 -50.69
C GLU A 973 6.91 8.06 -49.21
N LYS A 974 6.81 9.00 -48.26
CA LYS A 974 6.73 8.69 -46.82
C LYS A 974 5.52 7.81 -46.49
N LEU A 975 4.33 8.14 -47.02
CA LEU A 975 3.12 7.33 -46.84
C LEU A 975 3.27 5.90 -47.40
N ASN A 976 3.91 5.75 -48.56
CA ASN A 976 4.18 4.44 -49.14
C ASN A 976 5.19 3.62 -48.30
N LYS A 977 6.23 4.25 -47.73
CA LYS A 977 7.15 3.59 -46.78
C LYS A 977 6.41 3.13 -45.52
N ILE A 978 5.52 3.95 -44.96
CA ILE A 978 4.67 3.58 -43.82
C ILE A 978 3.77 2.38 -44.16
N LYS A 979 3.14 2.36 -45.35
CA LYS A 979 2.34 1.21 -45.81
C LYS A 979 3.16 -0.07 -45.93
N VAL A 980 4.41 0.00 -46.42
CA VAL A 980 5.32 -1.16 -46.49
C VAL A 980 5.68 -1.67 -45.09
N VAL A 981 5.95 -0.79 -44.14
CA VAL A 981 6.22 -1.16 -42.73
C VAL A 981 4.99 -1.83 -42.11
N ALA A 982 3.79 -1.27 -42.28
CA ALA A 982 2.55 -1.86 -41.77
C ALA A 982 2.26 -3.25 -42.36
N VAL A 983 2.52 -3.46 -43.66
CA VAL A 983 2.39 -4.76 -44.32
C VAL A 983 3.45 -5.77 -43.83
N LYS A 984 4.67 -5.31 -43.50
CA LYS A 984 5.71 -6.16 -42.91
C LYS A 984 5.35 -6.59 -41.48
N ALA A 985 4.97 -5.63 -40.63
CA ALA A 985 4.52 -5.89 -39.27
C ALA A 985 3.32 -6.86 -39.22
N LYS A 986 2.34 -6.67 -40.12
CA LYS A 986 1.22 -7.62 -40.24
C LYS A 986 1.67 -9.04 -40.62
N LYS A 987 2.61 -9.19 -41.55
CA LYS A 987 3.16 -10.50 -41.92
C LYS A 987 3.95 -11.17 -40.80
N GLU A 988 4.64 -10.40 -39.97
CA GLU A 988 5.38 -10.90 -38.81
C GLU A 988 4.42 -11.34 -37.69
N LEU A 989 3.33 -10.60 -37.48
CA LEU A 989 2.26 -10.97 -36.55
C LEU A 989 1.48 -12.22 -37.04
N ASP A 990 1.16 -12.30 -38.34
CA ASP A 990 0.55 -13.50 -38.95
C ASP A 990 1.50 -14.72 -38.95
N ALA A 991 2.82 -14.51 -38.91
CA ALA A 991 3.81 -15.59 -38.74
C ALA A 991 3.88 -16.07 -37.28
N SER A 992 3.99 -15.16 -36.32
CA SER A 992 3.97 -15.48 -34.88
C SER A 992 2.66 -16.17 -34.46
N ARG A 993 1.52 -15.79 -35.05
CA ARG A 993 0.24 -16.49 -34.87
C ARG A 993 0.25 -17.94 -35.39
N LYS A 994 1.04 -18.25 -36.43
CA LYS A 994 1.19 -19.63 -36.91
C LYS A 994 2.14 -20.43 -36.04
N GLU A 995 3.26 -19.84 -35.62
CA GLU A 995 4.23 -20.45 -34.70
C GLU A 995 3.55 -20.82 -33.36
N THR A 996 2.78 -19.91 -32.77
CA THR A 996 2.00 -20.18 -31.55
C THR A 996 0.87 -21.20 -31.72
N GLN A 997 0.34 -21.38 -32.94
CA GLN A 997 -0.59 -22.47 -33.26
C GLN A 997 0.15 -23.81 -33.39
N THR A 998 1.30 -23.86 -34.07
CA THR A 998 2.13 -25.07 -34.19
C THR A 998 2.62 -25.54 -32.82
N LEU A 999 3.10 -24.64 -31.96
CA LEU A 999 3.51 -24.96 -30.58
C LEU A 999 2.35 -25.51 -29.73
N ARG A 1000 1.09 -25.12 -30.02
CA ARG A 1000 -0.10 -25.68 -29.36
C ARG A 1000 -0.36 -27.10 -29.85
N GLU A 1001 -0.29 -27.33 -31.16
CA GLU A 1001 -0.47 -28.65 -31.77
C GLU A 1001 0.62 -29.65 -31.31
N GLU A 1002 1.87 -29.20 -31.18
CA GLU A 1002 2.96 -29.97 -30.57
C GLU A 1002 2.70 -30.29 -29.08
N LEU A 1003 2.21 -29.33 -28.31
CA LEU A 1003 1.91 -29.52 -26.88
C LEU A 1003 0.76 -30.52 -26.65
N ASP A 1004 -0.30 -30.47 -27.46
CA ASP A 1004 -1.40 -31.44 -27.39
C ASP A 1004 -0.97 -32.84 -27.89
N LEU A 1005 -0.01 -32.92 -28.83
CA LEU A 1005 0.59 -34.18 -29.26
C LEU A 1005 1.49 -34.79 -28.16
N VAL A 1006 2.37 -34.00 -27.53
CA VAL A 1006 3.18 -34.42 -26.37
C VAL A 1006 2.30 -34.83 -25.19
N ARG A 1007 1.17 -34.14 -24.95
CA ARG A 1007 0.17 -34.53 -23.95
C ARG A 1007 -0.40 -35.91 -24.26
N SER A 1008 -0.77 -36.15 -25.52
CA SER A 1008 -1.29 -37.43 -26.01
C SER A 1008 -0.26 -38.57 -25.88
N GLU A 1009 1.01 -38.32 -26.22
CA GLU A 1009 2.10 -39.29 -26.01
C GLU A 1009 2.33 -39.60 -24.53
N LYS A 1010 2.28 -38.59 -23.65
CA LYS A 1010 2.39 -38.75 -22.20
C LYS A 1010 1.23 -39.57 -21.61
N ASP A 1011 0.01 -39.38 -22.11
CA ASP A 1011 -1.16 -40.17 -21.70
C ASP A 1011 -1.11 -41.60 -22.26
N GLN A 1012 -0.63 -41.81 -23.48
CA GLN A 1012 -0.39 -43.14 -24.06
C GLN A 1012 0.73 -43.90 -23.33
N LEU A 1013 1.82 -43.22 -22.95
CA LEU A 1013 2.89 -43.78 -22.15
C LEU A 1013 2.40 -44.15 -20.74
N SER A 1014 1.55 -43.32 -20.12
CA SER A 1014 0.91 -43.61 -18.84
C SER A 1014 0.04 -44.87 -18.91
N ALA A 1015 -0.77 -45.02 -19.98
CA ALA A 1015 -1.56 -46.24 -20.22
C ALA A 1015 -0.66 -47.47 -20.41
N SER A 1016 0.36 -47.39 -21.27
CA SER A 1016 1.31 -48.49 -21.50
C SER A 1016 2.09 -48.88 -20.22
N MET A 1017 2.46 -47.91 -19.39
CA MET A 1017 3.10 -48.15 -18.09
C MET A 1017 2.15 -48.86 -17.12
N LYS A 1018 0.87 -48.48 -17.11
CA LYS A 1018 -0.18 -49.15 -16.32
C LYS A 1018 -0.38 -50.60 -16.77
N ASP A 1019 -0.43 -50.85 -18.08
CA ASP A 1019 -0.54 -52.21 -18.64
C ASP A 1019 0.69 -53.07 -18.30
N VAL A 1020 1.89 -52.48 -18.28
CA VAL A 1020 3.13 -53.16 -17.84
C VAL A 1020 3.10 -53.48 -16.34
N ILE A 1021 2.62 -52.56 -15.49
CA ILE A 1021 2.45 -52.79 -14.05
C ILE A 1021 1.44 -53.91 -13.81
N GLN A 1022 0.26 -53.83 -14.43
CA GLN A 1022 -0.81 -54.83 -14.27
C GLN A 1022 -0.41 -56.20 -14.86
N GLY A 1023 0.41 -56.22 -15.92
CA GLY A 1023 1.06 -57.42 -16.43
C GLY A 1023 2.08 -58.02 -15.45
N ALA A 1024 2.89 -57.20 -14.78
CA ALA A 1024 3.83 -57.65 -13.75
C ALA A 1024 3.12 -58.17 -12.48
N GLU A 1025 1.97 -57.59 -12.13
CA GLU A 1025 1.11 -58.09 -11.04
C GLU A 1025 0.53 -59.48 -11.36
N SER A 1026 0.23 -59.77 -12.63
CA SER A 1026 -0.24 -61.10 -13.08
C SER A 1026 0.84 -62.22 -13.08
N TYR A 1027 2.07 -61.89 -12.65
CA TYR A 1027 3.19 -62.83 -12.47
C TYR A 1027 3.47 -63.18 -10.99
N LYS A 1028 2.60 -62.77 -10.06
CA LYS A 1028 2.59 -63.20 -8.65
C LYS A 1028 1.56 -64.30 -8.38
#